data_AF-A0A6N9AIA2-F1
#
_entry.id   AF-A0A6N9AIA2-F1
#
_cell.length_a   1.000
_cell.length_b   1.000
_cell.length_c   1.000
_cell.angle_alpha   90.00
_cell.angle_beta   90.00
_cell.angle_gamma   90.00
#
_symmetry.space_group_name_H-M   'P 1'
#
loop_
_entity.id
_entity.type
_entity.pdbx_description
1 polymer ?
#
loop_
_entity_poly.entity_id
_entity_poly.type
_entity_poly.pdbx_seq_one_letter_code
_entity_poly.pdbx_strand_id
1 'polypeptide(L)'
;MDKFRDDVALMNRNLEEVTKRIDRLLCRTINPPSTTRPMQSQSLDLAFPPLFLSQLVCTAVFCLLSVRTSEAQNIYSTQYDALKALYAATDGDNWTNNSGWDTTFANPTGDQLDGFFGVDVDGSGLVTSIVLATNNLKGSIPAKLGNLSKLAWLELANNDLSGSIPPELGTLSDVYYLTLSDNVLSGSIPPELGQLTQVTDLRFGGNDLTGKIPSELGNLVNLRVLEMQNNDFVDKLPLTMVNLSELIYLSFGGQELCAPDTPEFQAWLDGVGTVYGETCNPLRNIPSHTGARIGCSGGKAAEFECNNIDLLSHLSRRDMGASSGILVSDIWGWTDPETNQEYAFVAKENSVAIVDVTDPVNPVYLGSLSSHDPEAVAIWRDMKVYRNHMFVVADAVGHKNGMQVFDLTQLRGVDYASLPATFTETANYQEIGSAHNVFVHEETGYAYLAGSRGRGARCGVGLHIVDIQDPMNPTFAGCHHEPQVGRSFSPGYAHDVQCVIYRGPDASYYGREICVAPSETAINIVDVTDKSNSVSVAIMKYPLSAYSHQGWFTEDHRYFIANDELDEANFRDSFRGSRTLFWDLNDLDDPILLTEYFSPEKTIDHNLYVRGNYVYLSNYESGLRILDIEDVSNPVEVAYFDTDPVSNRVAFEYGAWSSYPYFKSGIVVVSSMEQGLFVLQPTTLSVTAREQDVRVPEAFALRGNYPNPFNPSTRILLDLPESAKVTIDVVDLLGRKVLTLNAGTVEAGTNKTVMLDTGRLASGTYLYQVIARSASNMYTGTGRMVLVK
;
A
#
# COMPACT_ATOMS: atom_id res chain seq x y z
N MET A 1 59.53 -61.78 5.18
CA MET A 1 59.94 -61.78 3.75
C MET A 1 59.33 -62.94 2.97
N ASP A 2 59.19 -64.15 3.54
CA ASP A 2 58.56 -65.27 2.83
C ASP A 2 57.05 -65.09 2.59
N LYS A 3 56.33 -64.47 3.53
CA LYS A 3 54.89 -64.12 3.35
C LYS A 3 54.63 -63.16 2.17
N PHE A 4 55.54 -62.20 1.95
CA PHE A 4 55.47 -61.25 0.82
C PHE A 4 55.78 -61.94 -0.52
N ARG A 5 56.61 -62.99 -0.51
CA ARG A 5 56.91 -63.79 -1.71
C ARG A 5 55.71 -64.68 -2.09
N ASP A 6 55.02 -65.25 -1.12
CA ASP A 6 53.84 -66.08 -1.34
C ASP A 6 52.63 -65.25 -1.82
N ASP A 7 52.46 -64.04 -1.29
CA ASP A 7 51.40 -63.11 -1.72
C ASP A 7 51.63 -62.60 -3.16
N VAL A 8 52.88 -62.32 -3.54
CA VAL A 8 53.25 -61.96 -4.92
C VAL A 8 53.09 -63.13 -5.89
N ALA A 9 53.38 -64.37 -5.46
CA ALA A 9 53.14 -65.56 -6.25
C ALA A 9 51.64 -65.87 -6.44
N LEU A 10 50.80 -65.56 -5.45
CA LEU A 10 49.34 -65.66 -5.54
C LEU A 10 48.76 -64.61 -6.49
N MET A 11 49.26 -63.38 -6.43
CA MET A 11 48.84 -62.28 -7.32
C MET A 11 49.19 -62.54 -8.79
N ASN A 12 50.37 -63.12 -9.06
CA ASN A 12 50.79 -63.49 -10.41
C ASN A 12 49.97 -64.66 -11.01
N ARG A 13 49.55 -65.64 -10.19
CA ARG A 13 48.65 -66.72 -10.64
C ARG A 13 47.25 -66.19 -11.00
N ASN A 14 46.75 -65.22 -10.24
CA ASN A 14 45.45 -64.59 -10.53
C ASN A 14 45.51 -63.72 -11.80
N LEU A 15 46.64 -63.07 -12.09
CA LEU A 15 46.84 -62.31 -13.33
C LEU A 15 46.83 -63.20 -14.58
N GLU A 16 47.45 -64.38 -14.54
CA GLU A 16 47.42 -65.34 -15.66
C GLU A 16 46.00 -65.88 -15.92
N GLU A 17 45.19 -66.05 -14.88
CA GLU A 17 43.82 -66.54 -14.98
C GLU A 17 42.86 -65.48 -15.59
N VAL A 18 43.07 -64.20 -15.23
CA VAL A 18 42.34 -63.05 -15.82
C VAL A 18 42.72 -62.86 -17.29
N THR A 19 44.00 -63.02 -17.64
CA THR A 19 44.47 -62.88 -19.02
C THR A 19 43.90 -63.99 -19.92
N LYS A 20 43.81 -65.24 -19.43
CA LYS A 20 43.15 -66.36 -20.13
C LYS A 20 41.63 -66.20 -20.26
N ARG A 21 40.99 -65.43 -19.37
CA ARG A 21 39.55 -65.09 -19.46
C ARG A 21 39.28 -64.01 -20.52
N ILE A 22 40.18 -63.03 -20.63
CA ILE A 22 40.10 -61.95 -21.62
C ILE A 22 40.30 -62.48 -23.05
N ASP A 23 41.25 -63.40 -23.27
CA ASP A 23 41.44 -64.06 -24.58
C ASP A 23 40.23 -64.90 -25.04
N ARG A 24 39.46 -65.49 -24.10
CA ARG A 24 38.23 -66.22 -24.44
C ARG A 24 37.04 -65.30 -24.74
N LEU A 25 37.05 -64.08 -24.22
CA LEU A 25 35.99 -63.07 -24.45
C LEU A 25 36.19 -62.34 -25.79
N LEU A 26 37.43 -62.10 -26.21
CA LEU A 26 37.76 -61.41 -27.46
C LEU A 26 37.52 -62.26 -28.74
N CYS A 27 37.39 -63.58 -28.62
CA CYS A 27 37.11 -64.46 -29.78
C CYS A 27 35.61 -64.73 -30.05
N ARG A 28 34.65 -64.06 -29.39
CA ARG A 28 33.22 -64.37 -29.55
C ARG A 28 32.32 -63.26 -30.09
N THR A 29 32.83 -62.09 -30.42
CA THR A 29 31.98 -60.94 -30.80
C THR A 29 32.45 -60.22 -32.06
N ILE A 30 32.73 -60.93 -33.15
CA ILE A 30 32.69 -60.32 -34.50
C ILE A 30 32.16 -61.34 -35.52
N ASN A 31 30.91 -61.16 -35.96
CA ASN A 31 30.38 -61.71 -37.21
C ASN A 31 30.16 -60.55 -38.19
N PRO A 32 30.44 -60.71 -39.51
CA PRO A 32 30.59 -59.58 -40.45
C PRO A 32 29.36 -59.39 -41.37
N PRO A 33 29.34 -58.30 -42.18
CA PRO A 33 28.80 -58.39 -43.53
C PRO A 33 29.83 -58.00 -44.62
N SER A 34 30.04 -58.96 -45.51
CA SER A 34 30.22 -58.87 -46.97
C SER A 34 30.64 -57.55 -47.64
N THR A 35 31.77 -57.52 -48.37
CA THR A 35 31.86 -57.83 -49.82
C THR A 35 33.23 -57.47 -50.43
N THR A 36 33.71 -58.38 -51.29
CA THR A 36 34.57 -58.22 -52.49
C THR A 36 36.09 -57.85 -52.41
N ARG A 37 36.86 -58.92 -52.67
CA ARG A 37 38.06 -59.07 -53.54
C ARG A 37 39.47 -58.73 -53.02
N PRO A 38 40.49 -59.49 -53.49
CA PRO A 38 41.64 -59.87 -52.67
C PRO A 38 42.95 -59.23 -53.14
N MET A 39 43.92 -59.06 -52.22
CA MET A 39 45.32 -58.96 -52.62
C MET A 39 46.27 -59.52 -51.55
N GLN A 40 46.87 -60.65 -51.93
CA GLN A 40 48.18 -61.21 -51.59
C GLN A 40 48.75 -61.03 -50.17
N SER A 41 48.84 -62.16 -49.49
CA SER A 41 49.74 -62.42 -48.36
C SER A 41 51.21 -62.38 -48.80
N GLN A 42 52.00 -61.50 -48.21
CA GLN A 42 53.43 -61.74 -47.97
C GLN A 42 53.62 -61.97 -46.48
N SER A 43 54.09 -63.16 -46.14
CA SER A 43 54.62 -63.52 -44.82
C SER A 43 55.93 -62.77 -44.60
N LEU A 44 55.97 -61.88 -43.61
CA LEU A 44 57.22 -61.48 -42.96
C LEU A 44 57.26 -62.11 -41.57
N ASP A 45 58.10 -63.13 -41.45
CA ASP A 45 58.64 -63.56 -40.16
C ASP A 45 59.46 -62.41 -39.57
N LEU A 46 58.97 -61.81 -38.49
CA LEU A 46 59.74 -60.91 -37.63
C LEU A 46 59.63 -61.40 -36.20
N ALA A 47 60.62 -62.19 -35.80
CA ALA A 47 60.90 -62.52 -34.43
C ALA A 47 61.23 -61.23 -33.65
N PHE A 48 60.35 -60.84 -32.72
CA PHE A 48 60.63 -59.76 -31.76
C PHE A 48 61.22 -60.35 -30.47
N PRO A 49 62.27 -59.75 -29.88
CA PRO A 49 62.87 -60.23 -28.64
C PRO A 49 62.02 -59.85 -27.42
N PRO A 50 62.19 -60.51 -26.25
CA PRO A 50 61.26 -60.47 -25.10
C PRO A 50 61.18 -59.12 -24.33
N LEU A 51 61.82 -58.06 -24.82
CA LEU A 51 61.89 -56.75 -24.15
C LEU A 51 60.90 -55.72 -24.70
N PHE A 52 60.26 -55.98 -25.85
CA PHE A 52 59.30 -55.04 -26.46
C PHE A 52 57.88 -55.14 -25.89
N LEU A 53 57.47 -56.31 -25.38
CA LEU A 53 56.13 -56.51 -24.81
C LEU A 53 55.98 -55.85 -23.43
N SER A 54 57.02 -55.86 -22.60
CA SER A 54 56.99 -55.21 -21.27
C SER A 54 56.96 -53.68 -21.40
N GLN A 55 57.60 -53.13 -22.42
CA GLN A 55 57.67 -51.68 -22.65
C GLN A 55 56.37 -51.11 -23.22
N LEU A 56 55.66 -51.87 -24.08
CA LEU A 56 54.32 -51.52 -24.58
C LEU A 56 53.23 -51.65 -23.50
N VAL A 57 53.29 -52.68 -22.65
CA VAL A 57 52.37 -52.80 -21.50
C VAL A 57 52.63 -51.70 -20.49
N CYS A 58 53.89 -51.35 -20.22
CA CYS A 58 54.23 -50.28 -19.29
C CYS A 58 53.83 -48.90 -19.83
N THR A 59 53.99 -48.61 -21.13
CA THR A 59 53.50 -47.36 -21.73
C THR A 59 51.99 -47.31 -21.85
N ALA A 60 51.30 -48.41 -22.15
CA ALA A 60 49.83 -48.45 -22.14
C ALA A 60 49.26 -48.26 -20.73
N VAL A 61 49.86 -48.88 -19.70
CA VAL A 61 49.49 -48.68 -18.29
C VAL A 61 49.82 -47.27 -17.83
N PHE A 62 50.97 -46.70 -18.18
CA PHE A 62 51.29 -45.29 -17.90
C PHE A 62 50.32 -44.33 -18.59
N CYS A 63 49.95 -44.60 -19.85
CA CYS A 63 49.03 -43.76 -20.61
C CYS A 63 47.60 -43.87 -20.05
N LEU A 64 47.15 -45.06 -19.67
CA LEU A 64 45.86 -45.28 -18.99
C LEU A 64 45.82 -44.67 -17.58
N LEU A 65 46.92 -44.74 -16.83
CA LEU A 65 47.06 -44.07 -15.52
C LEU A 65 47.08 -42.54 -15.69
N SER A 66 47.80 -42.00 -16.68
CA SER A 66 47.85 -40.57 -16.98
C SER A 66 46.51 -40.00 -17.47
N VAL A 67 45.75 -40.75 -18.27
CA VAL A 67 44.38 -40.35 -18.69
C VAL A 67 43.45 -40.37 -17.48
N ARG A 68 43.47 -41.43 -16.65
CA ARG A 68 42.66 -41.49 -15.42
C ARG A 68 43.00 -40.39 -14.42
N THR A 69 44.27 -40.00 -14.28
CA THR A 69 44.64 -38.86 -13.42
C THR A 69 44.16 -37.52 -13.99
N SER A 70 44.13 -37.37 -15.32
CA SER A 70 43.63 -36.13 -15.96
C SER A 70 42.11 -35.98 -15.87
N GLU A 71 41.34 -37.07 -15.97
CA GLU A 71 39.89 -37.07 -15.81
C GLU A 71 39.48 -36.81 -14.36
N ALA A 72 40.14 -37.45 -13.39
CA ALA A 72 39.87 -37.22 -11.97
C ALA A 72 40.18 -35.78 -11.53
N GLN A 73 41.28 -35.20 -12.03
CA GLN A 73 41.66 -33.81 -11.74
C GLN A 73 40.66 -32.80 -12.35
N ASN A 74 40.07 -33.12 -13.51
CA ASN A 74 39.06 -32.29 -14.15
C ASN A 74 37.73 -32.26 -13.36
N ILE A 75 37.36 -33.39 -12.75
CA ILE A 75 36.12 -33.50 -11.95
C ILE A 75 36.21 -32.65 -10.66
N TYR A 76 37.31 -32.75 -9.90
CA TYR A 76 37.47 -31.92 -8.69
C TYR A 76 37.59 -30.42 -9.02
N SER A 77 38.21 -30.06 -10.15
CA SER A 77 38.26 -28.68 -10.62
C SER A 77 36.86 -28.12 -10.87
N THR A 78 35.97 -28.91 -11.48
CA THR A 78 34.59 -28.48 -11.77
C THR A 78 33.80 -28.20 -10.49
N GLN A 79 33.95 -29.05 -9.47
CA GLN A 79 33.28 -28.86 -8.18
C GLN A 79 33.84 -27.66 -7.42
N TYR A 80 35.16 -27.55 -7.42
CA TYR A 80 35.84 -26.41 -6.83
C TYR A 80 35.43 -25.09 -7.49
N ASP A 81 35.30 -25.06 -8.82
CA ASP A 81 34.86 -23.88 -9.55
C ASP A 81 33.42 -23.48 -9.22
N ALA A 82 32.54 -24.45 -8.93
CA ALA A 82 31.18 -24.18 -8.47
C ALA A 82 31.16 -23.59 -7.06
N LEU A 83 31.91 -24.19 -6.12
CA LEU A 83 32.04 -23.69 -4.74
C LEU A 83 32.71 -22.29 -4.73
N LYS A 84 33.79 -22.11 -5.48
CA LYS A 84 34.46 -20.81 -5.62
C LYS A 84 33.53 -19.75 -6.21
N ALA A 85 32.67 -20.12 -7.15
CA ALA A 85 31.67 -19.21 -7.69
C ALA A 85 30.61 -18.83 -6.65
N LEU A 86 30.16 -19.78 -5.82
CA LEU A 86 29.27 -19.50 -4.69
C LEU A 86 29.93 -18.51 -3.73
N TYR A 87 31.14 -18.80 -3.28
CA TYR A 87 31.92 -17.92 -2.40
C TYR A 87 32.04 -16.50 -2.97
N ALA A 88 32.41 -16.36 -4.24
CA ALA A 88 32.59 -15.06 -4.86
C ALA A 88 31.27 -14.31 -5.12
N ALA A 89 30.20 -15.03 -5.48
CA ALA A 89 28.91 -14.42 -5.83
C ALA A 89 28.09 -13.99 -4.61
N THR A 90 28.37 -14.56 -3.44
CA THR A 90 27.59 -14.31 -2.22
C THR A 90 28.38 -13.65 -1.08
N ASP A 91 29.44 -12.90 -1.43
CA ASP A 91 30.25 -12.12 -0.49
C ASP A 91 30.97 -12.97 0.58
N GLY A 92 31.63 -14.05 0.14
CA GLY A 92 32.32 -15.06 0.95
C GLY A 92 33.24 -14.55 2.05
N ASP A 93 33.91 -13.42 1.82
CA ASP A 93 34.84 -12.84 2.80
C ASP A 93 34.12 -12.32 4.06
N ASN A 94 32.82 -12.04 3.96
CA ASN A 94 31.97 -11.49 5.03
C ASN A 94 30.91 -12.48 5.55
N TRP A 95 30.98 -13.76 5.18
CA TRP A 95 30.13 -14.78 5.79
C TRP A 95 30.40 -14.89 7.28
N THR A 96 29.39 -15.32 8.04
CA THR A 96 29.54 -15.54 9.49
C THR A 96 30.56 -16.63 9.78
N ASN A 97 30.57 -17.68 8.96
CA ASN A 97 31.56 -18.73 8.98
C ASN A 97 31.97 -19.11 7.55
N ASN A 98 33.19 -18.74 7.18
CA ASN A 98 33.87 -19.12 5.94
C ASN A 98 35.08 -20.03 6.19
N SER A 99 35.11 -20.73 7.33
CA SER A 99 36.24 -21.59 7.68
C SER A 99 36.53 -22.63 6.59
N GLY A 100 37.80 -22.73 6.21
CA GLY A 100 38.25 -23.71 5.21
C GLY A 100 38.05 -23.30 3.76
N TRP A 101 37.25 -22.28 3.44
CA TRP A 101 36.96 -21.83 2.08
C TRP A 101 38.15 -21.13 1.41
N ASP A 102 39.16 -21.91 1.00
CA ASP A 102 40.34 -21.42 0.28
C ASP A 102 40.08 -21.37 -1.23
N THR A 103 40.04 -20.16 -1.79
CA THR A 103 39.79 -19.91 -3.22
C THR A 103 41.07 -19.90 -4.09
N THR A 104 42.21 -20.36 -3.56
CA THR A 104 43.53 -20.32 -4.20
C THR A 104 44.09 -21.68 -4.67
N PHE A 105 43.35 -22.78 -4.52
CA PHE A 105 43.84 -24.11 -4.94
C PHE A 105 44.02 -24.20 -6.45
N ALA A 106 45.26 -24.48 -6.88
CA ALA A 106 45.56 -24.72 -8.29
C ALA A 106 45.16 -26.14 -8.76
N ASN A 107 45.13 -27.11 -7.84
CA ASN A 107 44.78 -28.52 -8.09
C ASN A 107 43.98 -29.06 -6.90
N PRO A 108 42.66 -28.84 -6.86
CA PRO A 108 41.81 -29.23 -5.74
C PRO A 108 41.63 -30.76 -5.66
N THR A 109 41.55 -31.30 -4.44
CA THR A 109 41.22 -32.70 -4.15
C THR A 109 39.92 -32.80 -3.34
N GLY A 110 39.26 -33.95 -3.36
CA GLY A 110 38.04 -34.20 -2.55
C GLY A 110 38.21 -33.83 -1.07
N ASP A 111 39.27 -34.29 -0.42
CA ASP A 111 39.58 -33.98 0.99
C ASP A 111 39.71 -32.47 1.28
N GLN A 112 40.12 -31.66 0.28
CA GLN A 112 40.18 -30.22 0.44
C GLN A 112 38.80 -29.58 0.35
N LEU A 113 37.92 -30.13 -0.49
CA LEU A 113 36.53 -29.67 -0.60
C LEU A 113 35.72 -30.04 0.65
N ASP A 114 35.95 -31.23 1.22
CA ASP A 114 35.35 -31.68 2.48
C ASP A 114 35.78 -30.82 3.69
N GLY A 115 36.89 -30.09 3.56
CA GLY A 115 37.35 -29.14 4.56
C GLY A 115 36.59 -27.82 4.57
N PHE A 116 35.73 -27.55 3.59
CA PHE A 116 34.97 -26.31 3.51
C PHE A 116 33.80 -26.37 4.47
N PHE A 117 33.66 -25.34 5.31
CA PHE A 117 32.54 -25.28 6.24
C PHE A 117 31.21 -25.43 5.48
N GLY A 118 30.38 -26.36 5.93
CA GLY A 118 29.08 -26.63 5.35
C GLY A 118 29.11 -27.53 4.12
N VAL A 119 30.25 -28.08 3.70
CA VAL A 119 30.37 -28.98 2.53
C VAL A 119 30.68 -30.39 3.00
N ASP A 120 29.93 -31.38 2.51
CA ASP A 120 30.27 -32.80 2.65
C ASP A 120 30.51 -33.43 1.27
N VAL A 121 31.45 -34.37 1.21
CA VAL A 121 31.73 -35.16 -0.01
C VAL A 121 31.47 -36.67 0.18
N ASP A 122 31.22 -37.39 -0.91
CA ASP A 122 31.12 -38.84 -0.92
C ASP A 122 32.50 -39.53 -0.83
N GLY A 123 32.50 -40.88 -0.78
CA GLY A 123 33.74 -41.67 -0.74
C GLY A 123 34.64 -41.55 -1.99
N SER A 124 34.20 -40.84 -3.03
CA SER A 124 34.99 -40.47 -4.21
C SER A 124 35.41 -38.99 -4.24
N GLY A 125 35.05 -38.22 -3.21
CA GLY A 125 35.39 -36.80 -3.09
C GLY A 125 34.46 -35.88 -3.90
N LEU A 126 33.24 -36.33 -4.23
CA LEU A 126 32.23 -35.52 -4.90
C LEU A 126 31.29 -34.88 -3.88
N VAL A 127 31.04 -33.59 -4.00
CA VAL A 127 30.17 -32.78 -3.14
C VAL A 127 28.75 -33.35 -3.17
N THR A 128 28.28 -33.75 -2.00
CA THR A 128 26.94 -34.31 -1.76
C THR A 128 26.05 -33.39 -0.96
N SER A 129 26.63 -32.48 -0.17
CA SER A 129 25.88 -31.58 0.71
C SER A 129 26.49 -30.19 0.72
N ILE A 130 25.64 -29.17 0.72
CA ILE A 130 25.99 -27.77 1.03
C ILE A 130 24.97 -27.25 2.05
N VAL A 131 25.44 -26.91 3.26
CA VAL A 131 24.64 -26.41 4.39
C VAL A 131 25.24 -25.09 4.87
N LEU A 132 24.65 -23.98 4.42
CA LEU A 132 25.09 -22.62 4.73
C LEU A 132 23.93 -21.74 5.22
N ALA A 133 22.95 -22.33 5.90
CA ALA A 133 21.85 -21.59 6.50
C ALA A 133 22.33 -20.65 7.61
N THR A 134 21.67 -19.48 7.75
CA THR A 134 22.00 -18.49 8.79
C THR A 134 23.48 -18.08 8.79
N ASN A 135 24.04 -17.81 7.60
CA ASN A 135 25.48 -17.57 7.43
C ASN A 135 25.82 -16.21 6.80
N ASN A 136 24.84 -15.30 6.69
CA ASN A 136 25.00 -13.93 6.18
C ASN A 136 25.51 -13.88 4.73
N LEU A 137 25.06 -14.81 3.87
CA LEU A 137 25.36 -14.79 2.44
C LEU A 137 24.64 -13.62 1.75
N LYS A 138 25.35 -12.82 0.94
CA LYS A 138 24.81 -11.64 0.24
C LYS A 138 25.16 -11.64 -1.24
N GLY A 139 24.16 -11.60 -2.10
CA GLY A 139 24.35 -11.62 -3.57
C GLY A 139 23.56 -12.75 -4.23
N SER A 140 23.91 -13.14 -5.45
CA SER A 140 23.11 -14.07 -6.25
C SER A 140 23.57 -15.52 -6.18
N ILE A 141 22.64 -16.46 -6.27
CA ILE A 141 22.94 -17.89 -6.45
C ILE A 141 23.58 -18.08 -7.84
N PRO A 142 24.81 -18.62 -7.96
CA PRO A 142 25.45 -18.77 -9.25
C PRO A 142 24.98 -20.02 -10.00
N ALA A 143 24.70 -19.87 -11.30
CA ALA A 143 24.34 -20.98 -12.20
C ALA A 143 25.33 -22.15 -12.18
N LYS A 144 26.61 -21.89 -11.88
CA LYS A 144 27.65 -22.92 -11.78
C LYS A 144 27.38 -23.99 -10.71
N LEU A 145 26.49 -23.74 -9.74
CA LEU A 145 26.07 -24.78 -8.79
C LEU A 145 25.42 -25.98 -9.49
N GLY A 146 24.78 -25.79 -10.65
CA GLY A 146 24.22 -26.88 -11.47
C GLY A 146 25.24 -27.94 -11.91
N ASN A 147 26.55 -27.65 -11.84
CA ASN A 147 27.60 -28.60 -12.19
C ASN A 147 27.87 -29.66 -11.11
N LEU A 148 27.31 -29.51 -9.90
CA LEU A 148 27.52 -30.43 -8.79
C LEU A 148 26.61 -31.67 -8.93
N SER A 149 26.91 -32.52 -9.91
CA SER A 149 26.07 -33.67 -10.30
C SER A 149 25.74 -34.69 -9.20
N LYS A 150 26.42 -34.65 -8.05
CA LYS A 150 26.21 -35.52 -6.88
C LYS A 150 25.58 -34.80 -5.67
N LEU A 151 25.26 -33.53 -5.82
CA LEU A 151 24.60 -32.77 -4.76
C LEU A 151 23.24 -33.39 -4.47
N ALA A 152 23.02 -33.72 -3.20
CA ALA A 152 21.81 -34.37 -2.69
C ALA A 152 21.07 -33.46 -1.70
N TRP A 153 21.81 -32.62 -0.96
CA TRP A 153 21.29 -31.67 0.03
C TRP A 153 21.83 -30.26 -0.25
N LEU A 154 20.93 -29.31 -0.50
CA LEU A 154 21.27 -27.90 -0.66
C LEU A 154 20.42 -27.03 0.29
N GLU A 155 21.08 -26.41 1.25
CA GLU A 155 20.44 -25.60 2.29
C GLU A 155 21.10 -24.22 2.40
N LEU A 156 20.38 -23.21 1.90
CA LEU A 156 20.82 -21.81 1.86
C LEU A 156 19.84 -20.87 2.58
N ALA A 157 18.97 -21.42 3.43
CA ALA A 157 17.89 -20.66 4.06
C ALA A 157 18.39 -19.61 5.09
N ASN A 158 17.59 -18.59 5.35
CA ASN A 158 17.90 -17.52 6.33
C ASN A 158 19.21 -16.79 5.99
N ASN A 159 19.27 -16.19 4.81
CA ASN A 159 20.38 -15.36 4.34
C ASN A 159 19.84 -14.12 3.59
N ASP A 160 20.72 -13.30 3.01
CA ASP A 160 20.36 -12.11 2.23
C ASP A 160 20.64 -12.36 0.72
N LEU A 161 20.33 -13.57 0.22
CA LEU A 161 20.51 -13.91 -1.19
C LEU A 161 19.48 -13.18 -2.06
N SER A 162 19.92 -12.62 -3.18
CA SER A 162 19.14 -11.77 -4.09
C SER A 162 19.20 -12.27 -5.54
N GLY A 163 18.40 -11.67 -6.42
CA GLY A 163 18.29 -12.07 -7.82
C GLY A 163 17.43 -13.32 -8.03
N SER A 164 17.46 -13.91 -9.22
CA SER A 164 16.59 -15.03 -9.59
C SER A 164 17.19 -16.40 -9.27
N ILE A 165 16.33 -17.39 -9.03
CA ILE A 165 16.72 -18.79 -8.96
C ILE A 165 17.28 -19.24 -10.33
N PRO A 166 18.52 -19.75 -10.42
CA PRO A 166 19.08 -20.19 -11.70
C PRO A 166 18.38 -21.45 -12.23
N PRO A 167 17.97 -21.49 -13.51
CA PRO A 167 17.38 -22.68 -14.12
C PRO A 167 18.33 -23.90 -14.11
N GLU A 168 19.65 -23.66 -14.10
CA GLU A 168 20.68 -24.70 -14.02
C GLU A 168 20.58 -25.54 -12.74
N LEU A 169 19.93 -25.06 -11.67
CA LEU A 169 19.68 -25.90 -10.50
C LEU A 169 18.82 -27.12 -10.83
N GLY A 170 18.01 -27.07 -11.90
CA GLY A 170 17.21 -28.20 -12.39
C GLY A 170 18.06 -29.39 -12.89
N THR A 171 19.36 -29.21 -13.14
CA THR A 171 20.24 -30.31 -13.59
C THR A 171 20.73 -31.21 -12.45
N LEU A 172 20.43 -30.86 -11.20
CA LEU A 172 20.91 -31.56 -10.00
C LEU A 172 20.03 -32.78 -9.67
N SER A 173 20.09 -33.81 -10.52
CA SER A 173 19.18 -34.98 -10.48
C SER A 173 19.19 -35.79 -9.18
N ASP A 174 20.25 -35.70 -8.37
CA ASP A 174 20.40 -36.44 -7.12
C ASP A 174 19.84 -35.68 -5.90
N VAL A 175 19.39 -34.43 -6.07
CA VAL A 175 18.84 -33.59 -4.98
C VAL A 175 17.54 -34.17 -4.45
N TYR A 176 17.53 -34.44 -3.15
CA TYR A 176 16.31 -34.79 -2.42
C TYR A 176 15.84 -33.69 -1.47
N TYR A 177 16.73 -32.80 -1.03
CA TYR A 177 16.43 -31.68 -0.14
C TYR A 177 16.97 -30.36 -0.71
N LEU A 178 16.07 -29.42 -1.00
CA LEU A 178 16.40 -28.09 -1.49
C LEU A 178 15.61 -27.03 -0.70
N THR A 179 16.32 -26.18 0.02
CA THR A 179 15.71 -25.02 0.71
C THR A 179 16.44 -23.72 0.39
N LEU A 180 15.68 -22.73 -0.05
CA LEU A 180 16.07 -21.36 -0.33
C LEU A 180 15.22 -20.36 0.50
N SER A 181 14.51 -20.83 1.52
CA SER A 181 13.58 -20.00 2.30
C SER A 181 14.26 -18.84 3.03
N ASP A 182 13.50 -17.80 3.33
CA ASP A 182 13.93 -16.63 4.12
C ASP A 182 15.18 -15.96 3.50
N ASN A 183 15.01 -15.45 2.30
CA ASN A 183 15.98 -14.66 1.53
C ASN A 183 15.27 -13.49 0.83
N VAL A 184 15.95 -12.79 -0.08
CA VAL A 184 15.37 -11.71 -0.91
C VAL A 184 15.45 -12.05 -2.40
N LEU A 185 15.20 -13.34 -2.73
CA LEU A 185 15.19 -13.83 -4.11
C LEU A 185 13.97 -13.30 -4.86
N SER A 186 14.13 -12.99 -6.14
CA SER A 186 13.09 -12.38 -6.99
C SER A 186 12.93 -13.09 -8.34
N GLY A 187 11.95 -12.68 -9.15
CA GLY A 187 11.64 -13.34 -10.42
C GLY A 187 10.86 -14.65 -10.24
N SER A 188 10.65 -15.40 -11.32
CA SER A 188 9.81 -16.60 -11.31
C SER A 188 10.56 -17.88 -10.92
N ILE A 189 9.84 -18.87 -10.38
CA ILE A 189 10.35 -20.24 -10.25
C ILE A 189 10.68 -20.79 -11.66
N PRO A 190 11.90 -21.25 -11.93
CA PRO A 190 12.25 -21.86 -13.21
C PRO A 190 11.49 -23.18 -13.43
N PRO A 191 10.83 -23.39 -14.59
CA PRO A 191 10.22 -24.67 -14.94
C PRO A 191 11.19 -25.87 -14.90
N GLU A 192 12.48 -25.62 -15.10
CA GLU A 192 13.56 -26.62 -15.03
C GLU A 192 13.64 -27.31 -13.67
N LEU A 193 13.18 -26.69 -12.58
CA LEU A 193 13.14 -27.34 -11.26
C LEU A 193 12.19 -28.55 -11.24
N GLY A 194 11.24 -28.64 -12.19
CA GLY A 194 10.42 -29.84 -12.40
C GLY A 194 11.21 -31.08 -12.86
N GLN A 195 12.52 -30.96 -13.14
CA GLN A 195 13.41 -32.07 -13.49
C GLN A 195 14.03 -32.76 -12.26
N LEU A 196 13.87 -32.19 -11.06
CA LEU A 196 14.43 -32.72 -9.80
C LEU A 196 13.63 -33.91 -9.27
N THR A 197 13.47 -34.98 -10.05
CA THR A 197 12.52 -36.07 -9.75
C THR A 197 12.78 -36.82 -8.43
N GLN A 198 13.95 -36.65 -7.82
CA GLN A 198 14.30 -37.24 -6.52
C GLN A 198 13.95 -36.36 -5.31
N VAL A 199 13.49 -35.12 -5.54
CA VAL A 199 13.19 -34.16 -4.48
C VAL A 199 12.04 -34.61 -3.59
N THR A 200 12.26 -34.60 -2.29
CA THR A 200 11.23 -34.85 -1.26
C THR A 200 10.86 -33.57 -0.54
N ASP A 201 11.79 -32.63 -0.42
CA ASP A 201 11.62 -31.38 0.31
C ASP A 201 12.05 -30.21 -0.57
N LEU A 202 11.09 -29.35 -0.90
CA LEU A 202 11.29 -28.18 -1.73
C LEU A 202 10.71 -26.95 -1.05
N ARG A 203 11.57 -26.02 -0.61
CA ARG A 203 11.18 -24.85 0.17
C ARG A 203 11.72 -23.55 -0.42
N PHE A 204 10.82 -22.60 -0.64
CA PHE A 204 11.08 -21.26 -1.18
C PHE A 204 10.37 -20.14 -0.39
N GLY A 205 9.75 -20.47 0.75
CA GLY A 205 8.93 -19.50 1.49
C GLY A 205 9.74 -18.31 2.01
N GLY A 206 9.12 -17.13 2.14
CA GLY A 206 9.79 -15.93 2.64
C GLY A 206 10.81 -15.35 1.67
N ASN A 207 10.38 -15.05 0.44
CA ASN A 207 11.17 -14.41 -0.62
C ASN A 207 10.28 -13.43 -1.41
N ASP A 208 10.84 -12.74 -2.42
CA ASP A 208 10.14 -11.85 -3.34
C ASP A 208 9.87 -12.52 -4.71
N LEU A 209 9.65 -13.84 -4.74
CA LEU A 209 9.45 -14.59 -6.00
C LEU A 209 8.08 -14.26 -6.60
N THR A 210 8.02 -14.08 -7.92
CA THR A 210 6.85 -13.58 -8.65
C THR A 210 6.36 -14.56 -9.73
N GLY A 211 5.25 -14.23 -10.37
CA GLY A 211 4.73 -14.97 -11.53
C GLY A 211 3.92 -16.21 -11.15
N LYS A 212 3.65 -17.05 -12.15
CA LYS A 212 2.85 -18.27 -11.96
C LYS A 212 3.73 -19.41 -11.47
N ILE A 213 3.15 -20.30 -10.67
CA ILE A 213 3.80 -21.56 -10.32
C ILE A 213 3.92 -22.44 -11.59
N PRO A 214 5.12 -22.94 -11.96
CA PRO A 214 5.29 -23.77 -13.15
C PRO A 214 4.53 -25.11 -13.04
N SER A 215 3.87 -25.49 -14.13
CA SER A 215 3.14 -26.77 -14.21
C SER A 215 4.05 -27.99 -14.05
N GLU A 216 5.33 -27.81 -14.39
CA GLU A 216 6.40 -28.79 -14.34
C GLU A 216 6.72 -29.25 -12.92
N LEU A 217 6.40 -28.47 -11.89
CA LEU A 217 6.50 -28.92 -10.50
C LEU A 217 5.59 -30.13 -10.21
N GLY A 218 4.52 -30.31 -10.99
CA GLY A 218 3.68 -31.51 -10.94
C GLY A 218 4.38 -32.82 -11.36
N ASN A 219 5.60 -32.75 -11.90
CA ASN A 219 6.41 -33.93 -12.23
C ASN A 219 7.15 -34.53 -11.02
N LEU A 220 7.20 -33.81 -9.90
CA LEU A 220 7.97 -34.15 -8.70
C LEU A 220 7.22 -35.16 -7.83
N VAL A 221 6.89 -36.33 -8.37
CA VAL A 221 5.99 -37.31 -7.74
C VAL A 221 6.47 -37.86 -6.37
N ASN A 222 7.75 -37.69 -6.03
CA ASN A 222 8.32 -38.05 -4.73
C ASN A 222 8.28 -36.90 -3.70
N LEU A 223 7.75 -35.73 -4.07
CA LEU A 223 7.71 -34.54 -3.23
C LEU A 223 6.76 -34.76 -2.05
N ARG A 224 7.27 -34.51 -0.85
CA ARG A 224 6.57 -34.67 0.43
C ARG A 224 6.28 -33.33 1.09
N VAL A 225 7.18 -32.36 0.94
CA VAL A 225 7.04 -31.02 1.49
C VAL A 225 7.24 -29.99 0.39
N LEU A 226 6.20 -29.19 0.14
CA LEU A 226 6.27 -28.00 -0.70
C LEU A 226 5.91 -26.77 0.13
N GLU A 227 6.86 -25.85 0.26
CA GLU A 227 6.71 -24.62 1.05
C GLU A 227 7.02 -23.40 0.18
N MET A 228 6.02 -22.55 -0.05
CA MET A 228 6.12 -21.41 -0.96
C MET A 228 5.29 -20.18 -0.50
N GLN A 229 4.77 -20.18 0.72
CA GLN A 229 4.09 -19.03 1.31
C GLN A 229 5.03 -17.82 1.44
N ASN A 230 4.45 -16.63 1.65
CA ASN A 230 5.21 -15.37 1.80
C ASN A 230 6.11 -15.12 0.58
N ASN A 231 5.48 -15.12 -0.60
CA ASN A 231 6.03 -14.74 -1.90
C ASN A 231 4.97 -13.96 -2.69
N ASP A 232 5.33 -13.49 -3.89
CA ASP A 232 4.50 -12.67 -4.78
C ASP A 232 3.93 -13.49 -5.96
N PHE A 233 3.65 -14.76 -5.73
CA PHE A 233 3.04 -15.63 -6.74
C PHE A 233 1.60 -15.21 -7.06
N VAL A 234 1.23 -15.43 -8.32
CA VAL A 234 -0.08 -15.05 -8.88
C VAL A 234 -0.77 -16.23 -9.54
N ASP A 235 -2.06 -16.08 -9.81
CA ASP A 235 -2.91 -17.06 -10.49
C ASP A 235 -3.16 -18.32 -9.64
N LYS A 236 -3.79 -19.35 -10.22
CA LYS A 236 -4.12 -20.59 -9.53
C LYS A 236 -2.94 -21.54 -9.51
N LEU A 237 -2.86 -22.38 -8.47
CA LEU A 237 -1.97 -23.56 -8.49
C LEU A 237 -2.21 -24.40 -9.76
N PRO A 238 -1.16 -24.89 -10.44
CA PRO A 238 -1.33 -25.71 -11.63
C PRO A 238 -2.12 -26.98 -11.34
N LEU A 239 -3.08 -27.30 -12.20
CA LEU A 239 -3.85 -28.54 -12.08
C LEU A 239 -2.97 -29.79 -12.08
N THR A 240 -1.75 -29.72 -12.63
CA THR A 240 -0.77 -30.82 -12.61
C THR A 240 -0.28 -31.19 -11.20
N MET A 241 -0.47 -30.34 -10.19
CA MET A 241 -0.09 -30.64 -8.80
C MET A 241 -0.85 -31.82 -8.21
N VAL A 242 -2.02 -32.17 -8.76
CA VAL A 242 -2.76 -33.38 -8.36
C VAL A 242 -1.96 -34.68 -8.54
N ASN A 243 -0.89 -34.65 -9.34
CA ASN A 243 0.02 -35.78 -9.54
C ASN A 243 0.98 -36.01 -8.35
N LEU A 244 1.09 -35.06 -7.41
CA LEU A 244 1.97 -35.14 -6.25
C LEU A 244 1.33 -36.02 -5.17
N SER A 245 1.37 -37.34 -5.37
CA SER A 245 0.68 -38.32 -4.53
C SER A 245 1.34 -38.55 -3.16
N GLU A 246 2.62 -38.19 -3.01
CA GLU A 246 3.39 -38.36 -1.77
C GLU A 246 3.40 -37.09 -0.90
N LEU A 247 2.71 -36.03 -1.32
CA LEU A 247 2.71 -34.73 -0.66
C LEU A 247 1.97 -34.80 0.68
N ILE A 248 2.66 -34.45 1.76
CA ILE A 248 2.11 -34.46 3.12
C ILE A 248 2.01 -33.06 3.74
N TYR A 249 2.77 -32.11 3.21
CA TYR A 249 2.76 -30.72 3.66
C TYR A 249 2.81 -29.81 2.45
N LEU A 250 1.79 -28.95 2.35
CA LEU A 250 1.69 -27.93 1.32
C LEU A 250 1.42 -26.60 2.01
N SER A 251 2.32 -25.63 1.83
CA SER A 251 2.09 -24.27 2.26
C SER A 251 2.26 -23.34 1.08
N PHE A 252 1.19 -22.65 0.74
CA PHE A 252 1.11 -21.72 -0.37
C PHE A 252 0.28 -20.53 0.06
N GLY A 253 0.61 -19.38 -0.48
CA GLY A 253 -0.06 -18.16 -0.08
C GLY A 253 0.74 -16.97 -0.53
N GLY A 254 0.01 -15.93 -0.86
CA GLY A 254 0.40 -14.65 -1.42
C GLY A 254 -0.91 -13.92 -1.69
N GLN A 255 -0.86 -12.67 -2.14
CA GLN A 255 -2.13 -11.95 -2.31
C GLN A 255 -3.02 -12.51 -3.41
N GLU A 256 -2.45 -13.19 -4.42
CA GLU A 256 -3.24 -13.72 -5.54
C GLU A 256 -3.07 -15.21 -5.84
N LEU A 257 -2.12 -15.89 -5.20
CA LEU A 257 -1.96 -17.33 -5.35
C LEU A 257 -3.05 -18.06 -4.57
N CYS A 258 -3.80 -18.91 -5.25
CA CYS A 258 -4.88 -19.66 -4.64
C CYS A 258 -5.03 -21.05 -5.27
N ALA A 259 -5.70 -21.97 -4.58
CA ALA A 259 -5.99 -23.29 -5.12
C ALA A 259 -7.17 -23.26 -6.10
N PRO A 260 -7.12 -23.94 -7.26
CA PRO A 260 -8.25 -24.08 -8.15
C PRO A 260 -9.50 -24.62 -7.45
N ASP A 261 -10.62 -23.90 -7.56
CA ASP A 261 -11.93 -24.36 -7.11
C ASP A 261 -12.50 -25.41 -8.09
N THR A 262 -11.97 -26.63 -8.02
CA THR A 262 -12.47 -27.78 -8.77
C THR A 262 -12.59 -28.99 -7.85
N PRO A 263 -13.60 -29.87 -8.03
CA PRO A 263 -13.78 -31.03 -7.15
C PRO A 263 -12.56 -31.97 -7.13
N GLU A 264 -11.86 -32.12 -8.25
CA GLU A 264 -10.66 -32.96 -8.37
C GLU A 264 -9.49 -32.39 -7.56
N PHE A 265 -9.25 -31.07 -7.68
CA PHE A 265 -8.17 -30.41 -6.95
C PHE A 265 -8.47 -30.37 -5.44
N GLN A 266 -9.73 -30.13 -5.05
CA GLN A 266 -10.15 -30.17 -3.66
C GLN A 266 -9.97 -31.57 -3.06
N ALA A 267 -10.34 -32.63 -3.80
CA ALA A 267 -10.14 -34.00 -3.33
C ALA A 267 -8.65 -34.35 -3.15
N TRP A 268 -7.77 -33.79 -3.99
CA TRP A 268 -6.32 -33.89 -3.81
C TRP A 268 -5.86 -33.15 -2.55
N LEU A 269 -6.29 -31.89 -2.34
CA LEU A 269 -5.98 -31.11 -1.14
C LEU A 269 -6.41 -31.81 0.15
N ASP A 270 -7.62 -32.38 0.16
CA ASP A 270 -8.16 -33.14 1.30
C ASP A 270 -7.30 -34.39 1.63
N GLY A 271 -6.53 -34.89 0.66
CA GLY A 271 -5.59 -35.99 0.82
C GLY A 271 -4.20 -35.57 1.33
N VAL A 272 -3.85 -34.28 1.27
CA VAL A 272 -2.58 -33.74 1.78
C VAL A 272 -2.70 -33.59 3.29
N GLY A 273 -1.70 -34.09 4.03
CA GLY A 273 -1.74 -34.13 5.50
C GLY A 273 -1.94 -32.77 6.17
N THR A 274 -1.18 -31.76 5.75
CA THR A 274 -1.29 -30.38 6.22
C THR A 274 -1.29 -29.43 5.03
N VAL A 275 -2.29 -28.56 4.96
CA VAL A 275 -2.40 -27.51 3.95
C VAL A 275 -2.53 -26.15 4.62
N TYR A 276 -1.66 -25.20 4.24
CA TYR A 276 -1.82 -23.78 4.52
C TYR A 276 -1.98 -23.05 3.20
N GLY A 277 -3.12 -22.39 2.99
CA GLY A 277 -3.45 -21.65 1.78
C GLY A 277 -4.96 -21.65 1.51
N GLU A 278 -5.41 -20.75 0.63
CA GLU A 278 -6.84 -20.55 0.35
C GLU A 278 -7.23 -21.04 -1.06
N THR A 279 -8.47 -21.53 -1.19
CA THR A 279 -9.09 -21.81 -2.50
C THR A 279 -9.46 -20.50 -3.17
N CYS A 280 -9.28 -20.44 -4.49
CA CYS A 280 -9.51 -19.23 -5.27
C CYS A 280 -10.93 -18.71 -5.10
N ASN A 281 -11.06 -17.52 -4.49
CA ASN A 281 -12.27 -16.74 -4.54
C ASN A 281 -12.16 -15.70 -5.67
N PRO A 282 -12.85 -15.88 -6.81
CA PRO A 282 -12.77 -14.96 -7.94
C PRO A 282 -13.26 -13.54 -7.59
N LEU A 283 -13.96 -13.36 -6.47
CA LEU A 283 -14.45 -12.07 -5.99
C LEU A 283 -13.43 -11.30 -5.13
N ARG A 284 -12.30 -11.91 -4.75
CA ARG A 284 -11.21 -11.21 -4.02
C ARG A 284 -10.12 -10.65 -4.94
N ASN A 285 -9.81 -11.36 -6.02
CA ASN A 285 -8.78 -10.96 -6.99
C ASN A 285 -9.40 -10.47 -8.28
N ILE A 286 -10.12 -9.36 -8.15
CA ILE A 286 -10.84 -8.73 -9.25
C ILE A 286 -9.82 -8.01 -10.17
N PRO A 287 -9.74 -8.39 -11.46
CA PRO A 287 -8.90 -7.64 -12.40
C PRO A 287 -9.46 -6.24 -12.63
N SER A 288 -8.59 -5.30 -12.97
CA SER A 288 -9.00 -3.92 -13.27
C SER A 288 -10.03 -3.84 -14.39
N HIS A 289 -11.10 -3.08 -14.16
CA HIS A 289 -12.12 -2.76 -15.17
C HIS A 289 -11.80 -1.39 -15.77
N THR A 290 -11.36 -1.34 -17.03
CA THR A 290 -11.06 -0.09 -17.76
C THR A 290 -11.56 -0.17 -19.21
N GLY A 291 -11.63 0.96 -19.90
CA GLY A 291 -11.98 1.03 -21.33
C GLY A 291 -13.47 1.17 -21.64
N ALA A 292 -14.37 0.94 -20.68
CA ALA A 292 -15.80 1.12 -20.86
C ALA A 292 -16.53 1.38 -19.54
N ARG A 293 -17.48 2.33 -19.58
CA ARG A 293 -18.46 2.54 -18.51
C ARG A 293 -19.38 1.34 -18.40
N ILE A 294 -19.54 0.83 -17.19
CA ILE A 294 -20.46 -0.26 -16.83
C ILE A 294 -21.60 0.33 -16.02
N GLY A 295 -22.78 0.42 -16.64
CA GLY A 295 -23.97 0.98 -16.00
C GLY A 295 -24.53 0.07 -14.91
N CYS A 296 -25.02 0.66 -13.84
CA CYS A 296 -25.72 -0.07 -12.79
C CYS A 296 -27.09 -0.55 -13.28
N SER A 297 -27.20 -1.83 -13.60
CA SER A 297 -28.41 -2.41 -14.17
C SER A 297 -28.74 -3.74 -13.49
N GLY A 298 -30.00 -3.89 -13.05
CA GLY A 298 -30.41 -5.06 -12.28
C GLY A 298 -29.74 -5.16 -10.90
N GLY A 299 -29.29 -4.03 -10.34
CA GLY A 299 -28.62 -3.97 -9.03
C GLY A 299 -27.13 -4.32 -9.06
N LYS A 300 -26.51 -4.45 -10.23
CA LYS A 300 -25.09 -4.74 -10.38
C LYS A 300 -24.40 -3.93 -11.47
N ALA A 301 -23.11 -3.69 -11.26
CA ALA A 301 -22.17 -3.19 -12.26
C ALA A 301 -20.93 -4.11 -12.21
N ALA A 302 -20.74 -4.92 -13.25
CA ALA A 302 -19.84 -6.08 -13.21
C ALA A 302 -20.23 -7.05 -12.07
N GLU A 303 -19.31 -7.42 -11.20
CA GLU A 303 -19.55 -8.25 -10.02
C GLU A 303 -20.07 -7.47 -8.79
N PHE A 304 -19.94 -6.14 -8.79
CA PHE A 304 -20.26 -5.26 -7.67
C PHE A 304 -21.76 -4.96 -7.58
N GLU A 305 -22.30 -4.96 -6.36
CA GLU A 305 -23.67 -4.52 -6.12
C GLU A 305 -23.77 -3.00 -6.16
N CYS A 306 -24.83 -2.46 -6.75
CA CYS A 306 -24.97 -1.03 -6.91
C CYS A 306 -26.43 -0.60 -6.97
N ASN A 307 -26.65 0.69 -6.67
CA ASN A 307 -27.88 1.39 -6.94
C ASN A 307 -27.57 2.83 -7.35
N ASN A 308 -28.04 3.25 -8.53
CA ASN A 308 -27.88 4.61 -9.07
C ASN A 308 -26.43 5.10 -9.22
N ILE A 309 -25.41 4.24 -9.11
CA ILE A 309 -23.99 4.58 -9.31
C ILE A 309 -23.40 3.67 -10.38
N ASP A 310 -22.90 4.26 -11.45
CA ASP A 310 -22.21 3.52 -12.51
C ASP A 310 -20.72 3.37 -12.20
N LEU A 311 -20.15 2.25 -12.64
CA LEU A 311 -18.71 2.02 -12.62
C LEU A 311 -18.09 2.61 -13.89
N LEU A 312 -17.24 3.63 -13.76
CA LEU A 312 -16.49 4.17 -14.90
C LEU A 312 -15.21 3.38 -15.12
N SER A 313 -14.47 3.12 -14.04
CA SER A 313 -13.31 2.25 -14.03
C SER A 313 -12.96 1.77 -12.62
N HIS A 314 -12.15 0.73 -12.55
CA HIS A 314 -11.57 0.18 -11.34
C HIS A 314 -10.12 -0.22 -11.64
N LEU A 315 -9.18 0.23 -10.80
CA LEU A 315 -7.78 -0.18 -10.83
C LEU A 315 -7.46 -1.00 -9.59
N SER A 316 -6.97 -2.22 -9.82
CA SER A 316 -6.42 -3.07 -8.78
C SER A 316 -5.21 -2.40 -8.11
N ARG A 317 -4.90 -2.79 -6.88
CA ARG A 317 -3.72 -2.31 -6.15
C ARG A 317 -2.42 -2.56 -6.93
N ARG A 318 -2.32 -3.70 -7.62
CA ARG A 318 -1.15 -4.04 -8.45
C ARG A 318 -0.99 -3.10 -9.63
N ASP A 319 -2.09 -2.77 -10.31
CA ASP A 319 -2.04 -1.86 -11.45
C ASP A 319 -1.72 -0.42 -11.01
N MET A 320 -1.79 -0.14 -9.71
CA MET A 320 -1.27 1.06 -9.04
C MET A 320 0.13 0.88 -8.40
N GLY A 321 0.86 -0.16 -8.83
CA GLY A 321 2.23 -0.44 -8.39
C GLY A 321 2.33 -0.79 -6.90
N ALA A 322 1.32 -1.41 -6.30
CA ALA A 322 1.45 -2.03 -4.98
C ALA A 322 2.13 -3.40 -5.09
N SER A 323 3.14 -3.65 -4.24
CA SER A 323 3.69 -5.00 -4.03
C SER A 323 2.65 -5.90 -3.36
N SER A 324 2.87 -7.21 -3.38
CA SER A 324 2.07 -8.14 -2.56
C SER A 324 2.16 -7.72 -1.08
N GLY A 325 1.12 -8.05 -0.32
CA GLY A 325 0.96 -7.61 1.07
C GLY A 325 0.36 -6.21 1.23
N ILE A 326 0.65 -5.27 0.32
CA ILE A 326 0.34 -3.85 0.54
C ILE A 326 -1.13 -3.51 0.27
N LEU A 327 -1.86 -3.13 1.32
CA LEU A 327 -3.21 -2.58 1.21
C LEU A 327 -3.20 -1.09 0.84
N VAL A 328 -4.37 -0.57 0.45
CA VAL A 328 -4.59 0.87 0.27
C VAL A 328 -5.42 1.44 1.43
N SER A 329 -5.22 2.72 1.75
CA SER A 329 -5.94 3.45 2.79
C SER A 329 -6.61 4.71 2.24
N ASP A 330 -6.30 5.91 2.75
CA ASP A 330 -7.01 7.13 2.39
C ASP A 330 -6.86 7.52 0.90
N ILE A 331 -7.78 8.37 0.44
CA ILE A 331 -7.81 8.88 -0.92
C ILE A 331 -8.08 10.37 -0.92
N TRP A 332 -7.40 11.09 -1.81
CA TRP A 332 -7.68 12.49 -2.07
C TRP A 332 -7.62 12.80 -3.57
N GLY A 333 -8.08 13.99 -3.94
CA GLY A 333 -8.07 14.45 -5.32
C GLY A 333 -7.49 15.85 -5.48
N TRP A 334 -7.01 16.13 -6.69
CA TRP A 334 -6.60 17.46 -7.12
C TRP A 334 -6.97 17.70 -8.58
N THR A 335 -7.62 18.83 -8.84
CA THR A 335 -7.80 19.35 -10.20
C THR A 335 -6.74 20.41 -10.44
N ASP A 336 -5.86 20.20 -11.42
CA ASP A 336 -4.85 21.18 -11.79
C ASP A 336 -5.53 22.46 -12.28
N PRO A 337 -5.30 23.62 -11.64
CA PRO A 337 -5.94 24.88 -12.04
C PRO A 337 -5.49 25.39 -13.42
N GLU A 338 -4.38 24.91 -13.96
CA GLU A 338 -3.86 25.33 -15.28
C GLU A 338 -4.29 24.40 -16.41
N THR A 339 -4.24 23.08 -16.20
CA THR A 339 -4.54 22.09 -17.24
C THR A 339 -5.97 21.55 -17.17
N ASN A 340 -6.66 21.71 -16.03
CA ASN A 340 -7.92 21.05 -15.68
C ASN A 340 -7.83 19.52 -15.64
N GLN A 341 -6.64 18.95 -15.56
CA GLN A 341 -6.48 17.51 -15.31
C GLN A 341 -6.90 17.17 -13.89
N GLU A 342 -7.54 16.03 -13.72
CA GLU A 342 -7.99 15.51 -12.43
C GLU A 342 -7.11 14.33 -12.03
N TYR A 343 -6.54 14.39 -10.83
CA TYR A 343 -5.63 13.38 -10.29
C TYR A 343 -6.18 12.82 -8.99
N ALA A 344 -6.24 11.49 -8.89
CA ALA A 344 -6.52 10.77 -7.65
C ALA A 344 -5.20 10.34 -7.01
N PHE A 345 -5.09 10.57 -5.70
CA PHE A 345 -3.97 10.12 -4.87
C PHE A 345 -4.47 9.03 -3.94
N VAL A 346 -3.90 7.83 -4.06
CA VAL A 346 -4.32 6.66 -3.29
C VAL A 346 -3.19 6.27 -2.34
N ALA A 347 -3.46 6.33 -1.05
CA ALA A 347 -2.50 5.94 -0.03
C ALA A 347 -2.26 4.44 -0.08
N LYS A 348 -1.00 4.04 -0.03
CA LYS A 348 -0.53 2.66 0.16
C LYS A 348 0.25 2.61 1.46
N GLU A 349 0.45 1.41 2.00
CA GLU A 349 1.16 1.26 3.28
C GLU A 349 2.60 1.80 3.28
N ASN A 350 3.23 1.94 2.11
CA ASN A 350 4.63 2.37 1.95
C ASN A 350 4.82 3.57 1.00
N SER A 351 3.76 4.09 0.39
CA SER A 351 3.85 5.15 -0.64
C SER A 351 2.48 5.74 -0.96
N VAL A 352 2.41 6.74 -1.83
CA VAL A 352 1.17 7.27 -2.38
C VAL A 352 1.17 7.02 -3.89
N ALA A 353 0.20 6.27 -4.41
CA ALA A 353 0.00 6.12 -5.84
C ALA A 353 -0.66 7.38 -6.42
N ILE A 354 -0.17 7.82 -7.57
CA ILE A 354 -0.68 8.99 -8.30
C ILE A 354 -1.31 8.49 -9.60
N VAL A 355 -2.61 8.75 -9.78
CA VAL A 355 -3.40 8.29 -10.92
C VAL A 355 -4.04 9.48 -11.62
N ASP A 356 -3.80 9.66 -12.91
CA ASP A 356 -4.55 10.62 -13.73
C ASP A 356 -5.92 10.00 -14.05
N VAL A 357 -6.99 10.66 -13.59
CA VAL A 357 -8.39 10.25 -13.76
C VAL A 357 -9.15 11.20 -14.68
N THR A 358 -8.45 12.05 -15.44
CA THR A 358 -9.03 13.01 -16.39
C THR A 358 -9.88 12.32 -17.45
N ASP A 359 -9.44 11.14 -17.92
CA ASP A 359 -10.29 10.18 -18.63
C ASP A 359 -10.76 9.11 -17.62
N PRO A 360 -11.94 9.26 -17.00
CA PRO A 360 -12.34 8.42 -15.88
C PRO A 360 -12.67 6.98 -16.29
N VAL A 361 -12.81 6.68 -17.58
CA VAL A 361 -12.95 5.29 -18.06
C VAL A 361 -11.60 4.64 -18.39
N ASN A 362 -10.53 5.43 -18.55
CA ASN A 362 -9.16 4.96 -18.79
C ASN A 362 -8.16 5.66 -17.85
N PRO A 363 -8.28 5.46 -16.52
CA PRO A 363 -7.34 6.07 -15.58
C PRO A 363 -5.91 5.57 -15.82
N VAL A 364 -4.93 6.46 -15.67
CA VAL A 364 -3.52 6.15 -15.93
C VAL A 364 -2.71 6.27 -14.64
N TYR A 365 -2.15 5.16 -14.19
CA TYR A 365 -1.21 5.15 -13.08
C TYR A 365 0.12 5.79 -13.48
N LEU A 366 0.42 6.96 -12.92
CA LEU A 366 1.61 7.73 -13.25
C LEU A 366 2.85 7.28 -12.47
N GLY A 367 2.68 6.71 -11.28
CA GLY A 367 3.79 6.37 -10.40
C GLY A 367 3.47 6.54 -8.92
N SER A 368 4.50 6.46 -8.08
CA SER A 368 4.33 6.63 -6.62
C SER A 368 5.27 7.67 -6.04
N LEU A 369 4.76 8.41 -5.05
CA LEU A 369 5.56 9.15 -4.08
C LEU A 369 5.94 8.19 -2.93
N SER A 370 7.23 7.88 -2.79
CA SER A 370 7.71 7.00 -1.73
C SER A 370 7.62 7.65 -0.34
N SER A 371 7.47 6.80 0.69
CA SER A 371 7.59 7.25 2.08
C SER A 371 8.94 7.91 2.36
N HIS A 372 8.93 8.91 3.24
CA HIS A 372 10.16 9.54 3.72
C HIS A 372 11.11 8.54 4.38
N ASP A 373 10.56 7.68 5.25
CA ASP A 373 11.28 6.59 5.90
C ASP A 373 10.92 5.27 5.21
N PRO A 374 11.84 4.66 4.43
CA PRO A 374 11.58 3.41 3.69
C PRO A 374 11.33 2.21 4.60
N GLU A 375 11.80 2.25 5.86
CA GLU A 375 11.58 1.19 6.84
C GLU A 375 10.21 1.34 7.54
N ALA A 376 9.54 2.48 7.37
CA ALA A 376 8.27 2.79 7.98
C ALA A 376 7.10 2.26 7.13
N VAL A 377 6.74 0.99 7.33
CA VAL A 377 5.46 0.46 6.86
C VAL A 377 4.37 0.99 7.79
N ALA A 378 3.50 1.83 7.24
CA ALA A 378 2.40 2.44 7.96
C ALA A 378 1.11 1.95 7.33
N ILE A 379 0.34 1.14 8.07
CA ILE A 379 -0.94 0.62 7.57
C ILE A 379 -1.88 1.78 7.18
N TRP A 380 -1.66 2.96 7.79
CA TRP A 380 -2.48 4.15 7.62
C TRP A 380 -1.65 5.35 7.16
N ARG A 381 -2.11 5.99 6.09
CA ARG A 381 -1.62 7.28 5.63
C ARG A 381 -2.80 8.13 5.22
N ASP A 382 -2.61 9.43 5.37
CA ASP A 382 -3.59 10.44 5.03
C ASP A 382 -2.91 11.54 4.21
N MET A 383 -3.63 12.11 3.25
CA MET A 383 -3.16 13.23 2.46
C MET A 383 -4.25 14.26 2.20
N LYS A 384 -3.84 15.53 2.14
CA LYS A 384 -4.68 16.65 1.71
C LYS A 384 -3.90 17.60 0.82
N VAL A 385 -4.59 18.45 0.10
CA VAL A 385 -4.00 19.37 -0.87
C VAL A 385 -4.27 20.82 -0.48
N TYR A 386 -3.25 21.66 -0.61
CA TYR A 386 -3.39 23.11 -0.56
C TYR A 386 -2.66 23.74 -1.75
N ARG A 387 -3.42 24.49 -2.55
CA ARG A 387 -2.94 25.06 -3.83
C ARG A 387 -2.41 23.94 -4.74
N ASN A 388 -1.11 23.95 -5.05
CA ASN A 388 -0.45 22.94 -5.88
C ASN A 388 0.47 22.02 -5.05
N HIS A 389 0.21 21.85 -3.76
CA HIS A 389 1.04 21.00 -2.90
C HIS A 389 0.17 19.98 -2.16
N MET A 390 0.62 18.73 -2.19
CA MET A 390 0.06 17.64 -1.40
C MET A 390 0.85 17.50 -0.11
N PHE A 391 0.14 17.34 1.00
CA PHE A 391 0.68 17.13 2.35
C PHE A 391 0.31 15.71 2.77
N VAL A 392 1.31 14.88 3.08
CA VAL A 392 1.13 13.46 3.39
C VAL A 392 1.64 13.18 4.80
N VAL A 393 0.82 12.52 5.60
CA VAL A 393 1.20 11.99 6.92
C VAL A 393 1.06 10.47 6.95
N ALA A 394 1.72 9.85 7.92
CA ALA A 394 1.69 8.40 8.11
C ALA A 394 1.66 8.07 9.60
N ASP A 395 0.81 7.13 9.98
CA ASP A 395 0.73 6.66 11.36
C ASP A 395 1.77 5.56 11.63
N ALA A 396 3.04 5.97 11.57
CA ALA A 396 4.20 5.11 11.77
C ALA A 396 4.88 5.42 13.12
N VAL A 397 4.22 5.10 14.23
CA VAL A 397 4.75 5.40 15.57
C VAL A 397 6.14 4.77 15.75
N GLY A 398 7.13 5.59 16.09
CA GLY A 398 8.53 5.18 16.27
C GLY A 398 9.44 5.47 15.08
N HIS A 399 8.85 5.81 13.93
CA HIS A 399 9.56 6.22 12.72
C HIS A 399 9.66 7.75 12.59
N LYS A 400 10.35 8.23 11.55
CA LYS A 400 10.63 9.66 11.33
C LYS A 400 9.99 10.18 10.03
N ASN A 401 8.76 9.78 9.73
CA ASN A 401 8.10 10.17 8.49
C ASN A 401 7.80 11.68 8.41
N GLY A 402 7.47 12.31 9.55
CA GLY A 402 7.06 13.71 9.57
C GLY A 402 5.78 13.93 8.76
N MET A 403 5.63 15.14 8.21
CA MET A 403 4.65 15.44 7.17
C MET A 403 5.38 15.78 5.87
N GLN A 404 5.24 14.93 4.86
CA GLN A 404 5.85 15.11 3.54
C GLN A 404 5.07 16.17 2.75
N VAL A 405 5.77 16.99 1.98
CA VAL A 405 5.17 17.95 1.05
C VAL A 405 5.62 17.62 -0.36
N PHE A 406 4.69 17.51 -1.29
CA PHE A 406 4.96 17.23 -2.69
C PHE A 406 4.34 18.31 -3.60
N ASP A 407 5.17 18.97 -4.40
CA ASP A 407 4.73 19.93 -5.42
C ASP A 407 4.09 19.18 -6.60
N LEU A 408 2.77 19.34 -6.73
CA LEU A 408 1.92 18.70 -7.73
C LEU A 408 2.15 19.25 -9.13
N THR A 409 2.76 20.43 -9.29
CA THR A 409 3.07 20.96 -10.63
C THR A 409 4.07 20.10 -11.39
N GLN A 410 4.83 19.25 -10.69
CA GLN A 410 5.71 18.25 -11.28
C GLN A 410 4.95 17.23 -12.17
N LEU A 411 3.65 17.03 -11.93
CA LEU A 411 2.82 16.11 -12.72
C LEU A 411 2.58 16.58 -14.17
N ARG A 412 2.65 17.90 -14.41
CA ARG A 412 2.42 18.51 -15.74
C ARG A 412 3.46 18.10 -16.78
N GLY A 413 4.64 17.68 -16.34
CA GLY A 413 5.77 17.32 -17.21
C GLY A 413 6.00 15.82 -17.37
N VAL A 414 5.12 14.98 -16.83
CA VAL A 414 5.30 13.52 -16.85
C VAL A 414 5.13 12.98 -18.28
N ASP A 415 6.13 12.25 -18.76
CA ASP A 415 6.04 11.54 -20.04
C ASP A 415 5.33 10.19 -19.86
N TYR A 416 4.15 10.11 -20.44
CA TYR A 416 3.28 8.94 -20.42
C TYR A 416 3.92 7.71 -21.09
N ALA A 417 4.90 7.90 -21.99
CA ALA A 417 5.59 6.80 -22.63
C ALA A 417 6.62 6.10 -21.73
N SER A 418 6.99 6.71 -20.60
CA SER A 418 8.02 6.21 -19.66
C SER A 418 7.48 5.79 -18.29
N LEU A 419 6.17 5.60 -18.16
CA LEU A 419 5.54 5.20 -16.90
C LEU A 419 5.90 3.76 -16.48
N PRO A 420 5.88 3.44 -15.18
CA PRO A 420 5.59 4.33 -14.04
C PRO A 420 6.80 5.18 -13.63
N ALA A 421 6.55 6.43 -13.21
CA ALA A 421 7.56 7.33 -12.66
C ALA A 421 7.76 7.11 -11.15
N THR A 422 8.94 7.48 -10.64
CA THR A 422 9.20 7.56 -9.19
C THR A 422 9.26 9.01 -8.78
N PHE A 423 8.46 9.39 -7.78
CA PHE A 423 8.41 10.73 -7.23
C PHE A 423 9.05 10.77 -5.84
N THR A 424 9.69 11.90 -5.53
CA THR A 424 10.25 12.19 -4.21
C THR A 424 9.59 13.43 -3.65
N GLU A 425 9.47 13.50 -2.33
CA GLU A 425 8.98 14.69 -1.65
C GLU A 425 9.83 15.93 -1.97
N THR A 426 9.18 17.09 -1.97
CA THR A 426 9.79 18.39 -2.23
C THR A 426 10.28 19.04 -0.93
N ALA A 427 9.57 18.83 0.17
CA ALA A 427 9.96 19.24 1.52
C ALA A 427 9.40 18.26 2.57
N ASN A 428 9.89 18.34 3.81
CA ASN A 428 9.42 17.51 4.92
C ASN A 428 9.38 18.30 6.22
N TYR A 429 8.24 18.28 6.90
CA TYR A 429 8.04 18.90 8.21
C TYR A 429 8.36 17.91 9.33
N GLN A 430 9.43 18.19 10.07
CA GLN A 430 10.04 17.24 11.03
C GLN A 430 9.75 17.53 12.50
N GLU A 431 8.82 18.44 12.81
CA GLU A 431 8.40 18.70 14.21
C GLU A 431 7.38 17.65 14.71
N ILE A 432 7.05 16.63 13.91
CA ILE A 432 6.34 15.43 14.35
C ILE A 432 7.08 14.18 13.83
N GLY A 433 6.89 13.02 14.46
CA GLY A 433 7.39 11.74 13.95
C GLY A 433 6.36 11.03 13.09
N SER A 434 5.12 10.97 13.58
CA SER A 434 3.96 10.39 12.93
C SER A 434 2.71 11.22 13.24
N ALA A 435 1.68 11.11 12.40
CA ALA A 435 0.33 11.62 12.65
C ALA A 435 -0.68 10.66 12.02
N HIS A 436 -1.86 10.57 12.63
CA HIS A 436 -2.92 9.67 12.19
C HIS A 436 -3.65 10.26 10.97
N ASN A 437 -4.08 11.52 11.08
CA ASN A 437 -4.75 12.26 10.02
C ASN A 437 -4.18 13.68 9.86
N VAL A 438 -4.44 14.28 8.70
CA VAL A 438 -4.18 15.68 8.36
C VAL A 438 -5.45 16.28 7.74
N PHE A 439 -5.91 17.38 8.32
CA PHE A 439 -6.88 18.27 7.68
C PHE A 439 -6.18 19.53 7.20
N VAL A 440 -6.61 20.06 6.06
CA VAL A 440 -6.06 21.29 5.49
C VAL A 440 -7.18 22.29 5.26
N HIS A 441 -7.10 23.44 5.93
CA HIS A 441 -8.04 24.51 5.76
C HIS A 441 -7.58 25.45 4.63
N GLU A 442 -8.15 25.27 3.44
CA GLU A 442 -7.73 26.00 2.25
C GLU A 442 -7.95 27.52 2.32
N GLU A 443 -8.96 28.01 3.07
CA GLU A 443 -9.21 29.46 3.18
C GLU A 443 -8.09 30.17 3.97
N THR A 444 -7.53 29.51 5.00
CA THR A 444 -6.56 30.13 5.92
C THR A 444 -5.12 29.68 5.69
N GLY A 445 -4.91 28.54 5.02
CA GLY A 445 -3.59 27.97 4.78
C GLY A 445 -2.96 27.37 6.04
N TYR A 446 -3.78 26.74 6.89
CA TYR A 446 -3.32 25.97 8.05
C TYR A 446 -3.63 24.48 7.86
N ALA A 447 -2.70 23.63 8.28
CA ALA A 447 -2.90 22.19 8.42
C ALA A 447 -3.07 21.82 9.89
N TYR A 448 -3.94 20.86 10.15
CA TYR A 448 -4.28 20.36 11.48
C TYR A 448 -3.99 18.87 11.50
N LEU A 449 -2.95 18.47 12.23
CA LEU A 449 -2.52 17.08 12.31
C LEU A 449 -3.12 16.45 13.56
N ALA A 450 -3.87 15.37 13.38
CA ALA A 450 -4.52 14.62 14.45
C ALA A 450 -3.71 13.37 14.82
N GLY A 451 -3.80 12.92 16.07
CA GLY A 451 -3.09 11.75 16.56
C GLY A 451 -1.56 11.84 16.47
N SER A 452 -0.98 13.04 16.53
CA SER A 452 0.47 13.25 16.37
C SER A 452 1.29 12.55 17.47
N ARG A 453 2.38 11.86 17.11
CA ARG A 453 3.28 11.16 18.04
C ARG A 453 4.75 11.27 17.58
N GLY A 454 5.69 10.88 18.47
CA GLY A 454 7.12 10.83 18.14
C GLY A 454 7.88 12.15 18.34
N ARG A 455 9.02 12.32 17.65
CA ARG A 455 9.92 13.47 17.87
C ARG A 455 9.22 14.78 17.56
N GLY A 456 9.31 15.73 18.48
CA GLY A 456 8.73 17.07 18.32
C GLY A 456 7.26 17.19 18.71
N ALA A 457 6.61 16.14 19.25
CA ALA A 457 5.21 16.14 19.70
C ALA A 457 4.92 17.09 20.89
N ARG A 458 5.12 18.39 20.67
CA ARG A 458 4.87 19.49 21.60
C ARG A 458 3.39 19.57 22.00
N CYS A 459 2.50 18.99 21.18
CA CYS A 459 1.05 18.98 21.38
C CYS A 459 0.50 17.68 22.02
N GLY A 460 1.36 16.74 22.41
CA GLY A 460 0.92 15.42 22.87
C GLY A 460 0.15 14.70 21.77
N VAL A 461 -1.00 14.12 22.12
CA VAL A 461 -1.88 13.36 21.20
C VAL A 461 -3.06 14.17 20.64
N GLY A 462 -3.13 15.47 20.95
CA GLY A 462 -4.18 16.36 20.47
C GLY A 462 -3.90 16.89 19.06
N LEU A 463 -4.49 18.04 18.73
CA LEU A 463 -4.28 18.68 17.43
C LEU A 463 -2.94 19.42 17.42
N HIS A 464 -2.15 19.16 16.40
CA HIS A 464 -0.91 19.88 16.09
C HIS A 464 -1.14 20.78 14.88
N ILE A 465 -1.02 22.09 15.08
CA ILE A 465 -1.40 23.09 14.07
C ILE A 465 -0.16 23.62 13.36
N VAL A 466 -0.19 23.59 12.03
CA VAL A 466 0.92 23.95 11.16
C VAL A 466 0.50 25.07 10.20
N ASP A 467 1.26 26.15 10.14
CA ASP A 467 1.14 27.16 9.09
C ASP A 467 1.77 26.63 7.80
N ILE A 468 0.96 26.51 6.74
CA ILE A 468 1.38 26.01 5.43
C ILE A 468 1.19 27.07 4.33
N GLN A 469 1.04 28.35 4.70
CA GLN A 469 0.87 29.43 3.72
C GLN A 469 2.05 29.56 2.75
N ASP A 470 3.24 29.18 3.22
CA ASP A 470 4.39 28.78 2.43
C ASP A 470 4.56 27.24 2.48
N PRO A 471 4.01 26.50 1.50
CA PRO A 471 4.05 25.04 1.50
C PRO A 471 5.45 24.44 1.57
N MET A 472 6.45 25.17 1.11
CA MET A 472 7.85 24.70 1.08
C MET A 472 8.55 24.85 2.42
N ASN A 473 8.01 25.69 3.32
CA ASN A 473 8.56 25.96 4.64
C ASN A 473 7.45 25.93 5.70
N PRO A 474 6.77 24.79 5.91
CA PRO A 474 5.72 24.67 6.90
C PRO A 474 6.28 24.94 8.31
N THR A 475 5.53 25.70 9.12
CA THR A 475 5.99 26.07 10.47
C THR A 475 4.95 25.76 11.53
N PHE A 476 5.42 25.48 12.75
CA PHE A 476 4.54 25.22 13.88
C PHE A 476 3.74 26.49 14.27
N ALA A 477 2.41 26.38 14.37
CA ALA A 477 1.53 27.50 14.72
C ALA A 477 0.91 27.37 16.12
N GLY A 478 0.66 26.15 16.61
CA GLY A 478 0.10 25.93 17.94
C GLY A 478 -0.45 24.53 18.17
N CYS A 479 -1.14 24.36 19.30
CA CYS A 479 -1.71 23.09 19.72
C CYS A 479 -3.14 23.27 20.22
N HIS A 480 -3.91 22.19 20.17
CA HIS A 480 -5.12 22.04 20.97
C HIS A 480 -5.11 20.69 21.71
N HIS A 481 -5.51 20.68 22.97
CA HIS A 481 -5.57 19.48 23.79
C HIS A 481 -6.70 19.58 24.82
N GLU A 482 -7.68 18.66 24.74
CA GLU A 482 -8.83 18.60 25.65
C GLU A 482 -8.79 17.32 26.49
N PRO A 483 -8.33 17.36 27.75
CA PRO A 483 -8.13 16.15 28.55
C PRO A 483 -9.43 15.41 28.94
N GLN A 484 -10.61 16.01 28.74
CA GLN A 484 -11.90 15.37 29.03
C GLN A 484 -12.39 14.40 27.95
N VAL A 485 -11.73 14.39 26.78
CA VAL A 485 -12.01 13.46 25.67
C VAL A 485 -10.83 12.48 25.49
N GLY A 486 -10.94 11.55 24.54
CA GLY A 486 -9.95 10.48 24.36
C GLY A 486 -10.09 9.35 25.39
N ARG A 487 -9.49 8.20 25.09
CA ARG A 487 -9.47 7.06 26.02
C ARG A 487 -8.56 7.31 27.21
N SER A 488 -8.76 6.56 28.30
CA SER A 488 -8.02 6.74 29.57
C SER A 488 -6.49 6.64 29.44
N PHE A 489 -6.01 5.87 28.47
CA PHE A 489 -4.57 5.72 28.17
C PHE A 489 -4.04 6.75 27.15
N SER A 490 -4.89 7.61 26.59
CA SER A 490 -4.54 8.69 25.67
C SER A 490 -5.52 9.87 25.83
N PRO A 491 -5.59 10.50 27.01
CA PRO A 491 -6.50 11.61 27.26
C PRO A 491 -6.17 12.77 26.30
N GLY A 492 -7.21 13.41 25.77
CA GLY A 492 -7.11 14.49 24.77
C GLY A 492 -6.60 14.06 23.40
N TYR A 493 -6.71 12.77 23.06
CA TYR A 493 -6.50 12.29 21.70
C TYR A 493 -7.54 12.90 20.76
N ALA A 494 -7.09 13.42 19.62
CA ALA A 494 -7.96 13.79 18.51
C ALA A 494 -7.69 12.79 17.38
N HIS A 495 -8.75 12.15 16.89
CA HIS A 495 -8.67 11.16 15.82
C HIS A 495 -8.67 11.84 14.46
N ASP A 496 -9.60 12.77 14.28
CA ASP A 496 -9.78 13.55 13.07
C ASP A 496 -10.22 14.98 13.42
N VAL A 497 -10.32 15.84 12.42
CA VAL A 497 -10.75 17.21 12.57
C VAL A 497 -11.26 17.79 11.25
N GLN A 498 -12.29 18.62 11.32
CA GLN A 498 -12.62 19.54 10.25
C GLN A 498 -12.72 20.96 10.78
N CYS A 499 -12.10 21.92 10.08
CA CYS A 499 -12.14 23.33 10.44
C CYS A 499 -12.77 24.19 9.34
N VAL A 500 -13.49 25.22 9.76
CA VAL A 500 -14.12 26.21 8.86
C VAL A 500 -13.98 27.62 9.42
N ILE A 501 -13.95 28.63 8.55
CA ILE A 501 -14.40 29.97 8.96
C ILE A 501 -15.91 29.88 9.17
N TYR A 502 -16.34 29.87 10.42
CA TYR A 502 -17.72 29.59 10.79
C TYR A 502 -18.66 30.66 10.24
N ARG A 503 -19.62 30.25 9.40
CA ARG A 503 -20.64 31.11 8.79
C ARG A 503 -22.06 30.63 9.14
N GLY A 504 -22.16 29.81 10.19
CA GLY A 504 -23.39 29.21 10.66
C GLY A 504 -24.25 30.18 11.49
N PRO A 505 -25.35 29.67 12.06
CA PRO A 505 -26.35 30.47 12.76
C PRO A 505 -25.90 31.08 14.09
N ASP A 506 -24.86 30.54 14.74
CA ASP A 506 -24.37 31.08 16.01
C ASP A 506 -23.56 32.37 15.81
N ALA A 507 -24.19 33.50 16.15
CA ALA A 507 -23.61 34.83 15.97
C ALA A 507 -22.36 35.09 16.84
N SER A 508 -22.15 34.36 17.94
CA SER A 508 -21.03 34.56 18.87
C SER A 508 -19.70 34.10 18.27
N TYR A 509 -19.77 33.10 17.40
CA TYR A 509 -18.64 32.46 16.72
C TYR A 509 -18.59 32.78 15.22
N TYR A 510 -19.56 33.53 14.69
CA TYR A 510 -19.55 33.92 13.28
C TYR A 510 -18.25 34.64 12.88
N GLY A 511 -17.59 34.15 11.82
CA GLY A 511 -16.32 34.64 11.30
C GLY A 511 -15.08 34.16 12.05
N ARG A 512 -15.24 33.33 13.10
CA ARG A 512 -14.15 32.66 13.79
C ARG A 512 -13.76 31.37 13.08
N GLU A 513 -12.55 30.91 13.32
CA GLU A 513 -12.11 29.61 12.82
C GLU A 513 -12.46 28.54 13.84
N ILE A 514 -13.46 27.73 13.51
CA ILE A 514 -14.00 26.69 14.39
C ILE A 514 -13.63 25.34 13.81
N CYS A 515 -13.04 24.49 14.66
CA CYS A 515 -12.77 23.11 14.35
C CYS A 515 -13.71 22.19 15.15
N VAL A 516 -14.11 21.09 14.55
CA VAL A 516 -14.81 20.00 15.23
C VAL A 516 -13.95 18.75 15.10
N ALA A 517 -13.54 18.19 16.24
CA ALA A 517 -12.56 17.12 16.34
C ALA A 517 -13.15 15.90 17.07
N PRO A 518 -13.52 14.83 16.36
CA PRO A 518 -13.83 13.55 16.97
C PRO A 518 -12.61 12.97 17.69
N SER A 519 -12.84 12.43 18.90
CA SER A 519 -11.79 12.12 19.87
C SER A 519 -12.00 10.76 20.55
N GLU A 520 -12.43 9.74 19.80
CA GLU A 520 -12.80 8.38 20.23
C GLU A 520 -13.98 8.27 21.21
N THR A 521 -14.05 9.11 22.26
CA THR A 521 -15.03 9.01 23.35
C THR A 521 -16.09 10.11 23.32
N ALA A 522 -15.89 11.15 22.51
CA ALA A 522 -16.75 12.30 22.32
C ALA A 522 -16.23 13.14 21.15
N ILE A 523 -17.00 14.13 20.71
CA ILE A 523 -16.59 15.07 19.66
C ILE A 523 -16.40 16.46 20.29
N ASN A 524 -15.24 17.08 20.08
CA ASN A 524 -14.88 18.37 20.67
C ASN A 524 -15.03 19.51 19.66
N ILE A 525 -15.71 20.59 20.04
CA ILE A 525 -15.80 21.84 19.26
C ILE A 525 -14.75 22.80 19.81
N VAL A 526 -13.94 23.38 18.94
CA VAL A 526 -12.77 24.17 19.30
C VAL A 526 -12.75 25.48 18.52
N ASP A 527 -12.62 26.60 19.21
CA ASP A 527 -12.25 27.88 18.60
C ASP A 527 -10.71 27.94 18.48
N VAL A 528 -10.22 27.86 17.25
CA VAL A 528 -8.80 27.91 16.91
C VAL A 528 -8.41 29.24 16.29
N THR A 529 -9.24 30.28 16.38
CA THR A 529 -8.98 31.60 15.77
C THR A 529 -7.59 32.10 16.18
N ASP A 530 -7.28 32.04 17.48
CA ASP A 530 -5.92 32.17 17.98
C ASP A 530 -5.26 30.79 18.05
N LYS A 531 -4.40 30.49 17.08
CA LYS A 531 -3.72 29.18 16.94
C LYS A 531 -2.88 28.85 18.18
N SER A 532 -2.33 29.88 18.85
CA SER A 532 -1.46 29.72 20.01
C SER A 532 -2.23 29.52 21.32
N ASN A 533 -3.52 29.88 21.33
CA ASN A 533 -4.39 29.83 22.48
C ASN A 533 -5.79 29.37 22.06
N SER A 534 -5.86 28.16 21.51
CA SER A 534 -7.12 27.52 21.14
C SER A 534 -7.98 27.21 22.37
N VAL A 535 -9.30 27.26 22.22
CA VAL A 535 -10.25 27.10 23.34
C VAL A 535 -11.33 26.07 22.98
N SER A 536 -11.53 25.08 23.84
CA SER A 536 -12.69 24.17 23.74
C SER A 536 -13.97 24.96 24.00
N VAL A 537 -14.91 24.87 23.06
CA VAL A 537 -16.23 25.51 23.13
C VAL A 537 -17.22 24.56 23.80
N ALA A 538 -17.38 23.36 23.26
CA ALA A 538 -18.30 22.35 23.77
C ALA A 538 -17.81 20.93 23.49
N ILE A 539 -18.29 19.96 24.29
CA ILE A 539 -18.02 18.54 24.11
C ILE A 539 -19.34 17.83 23.83
N MET A 540 -19.51 17.34 22.61
CA MET A 540 -20.66 16.57 22.15
C MET A 540 -20.54 15.12 22.63
N LYS A 541 -21.46 14.72 23.52
CA LYS A 541 -21.56 13.36 24.05
C LYS A 541 -22.89 12.74 23.65
N TYR A 542 -22.86 11.47 23.28
CA TYR A 542 -24.02 10.71 22.83
C TYR A 542 -24.00 9.30 23.42
N PRO A 543 -25.17 8.64 23.54
CA PRO A 543 -25.23 7.28 24.07
C PRO A 543 -24.57 6.28 23.11
N LEU A 544 -24.06 5.20 23.69
CA LEU A 544 -23.43 4.08 22.96
C LEU A 544 -22.26 4.53 22.07
N SER A 545 -21.49 5.52 22.51
CA SER A 545 -20.23 5.88 21.84
C SER A 545 -19.19 4.77 22.04
N ALA A 546 -18.47 4.43 20.97
CA ALA A 546 -17.40 3.44 20.98
C ALA A 546 -16.06 4.00 20.48
N TYR A 547 -16.10 4.71 19.36
CA TYR A 547 -15.00 5.33 18.66
C TYR A 547 -15.49 6.45 17.73
N SER A 548 -15.83 7.62 18.29
CA SER A 548 -16.16 8.79 17.48
C SER A 548 -14.99 9.07 16.51
N HIS A 549 -15.24 8.98 15.20
CA HIS A 549 -14.19 8.78 14.22
C HIS A 549 -13.96 10.01 13.32
N GLN A 550 -14.88 10.28 12.39
CA GLN A 550 -14.83 11.42 11.48
C GLN A 550 -16.16 12.18 11.49
N GLY A 551 -16.14 13.43 11.04
CA GLY A 551 -17.36 14.15 10.71
C GLY A 551 -17.12 15.34 9.81
N TRP A 552 -18.21 15.88 9.28
CA TRP A 552 -18.19 16.96 8.30
C TRP A 552 -19.36 17.95 8.49
N PHE A 553 -19.08 19.24 8.28
CA PHE A 553 -20.06 20.31 8.26
C PHE A 553 -20.91 20.25 7.00
N THR A 554 -22.19 20.58 7.15
CA THR A 554 -23.03 21.03 6.04
C THR A 554 -22.53 22.36 5.47
N GLU A 555 -22.86 22.65 4.21
CA GLU A 555 -22.41 23.84 3.49
C GLU A 555 -22.78 25.17 4.17
N ASP A 556 -23.82 25.20 5.01
CA ASP A 556 -24.19 26.39 5.80
C ASP A 556 -23.66 26.41 7.22
N HIS A 557 -22.81 25.43 7.56
CA HIS A 557 -22.13 25.25 8.83
C HIS A 557 -23.09 25.12 10.03
N ARG A 558 -24.38 24.85 9.78
CA ARG A 558 -25.36 24.67 10.85
C ARG A 558 -25.32 23.27 11.42
N TYR A 559 -25.16 22.27 10.56
CA TYR A 559 -25.17 20.87 10.99
C TYR A 559 -23.80 20.25 10.85
N PHE A 560 -23.50 19.30 11.74
CA PHE A 560 -22.31 18.46 11.68
C PHE A 560 -22.74 17.00 11.66
N ILE A 561 -22.32 16.28 10.62
CA ILE A 561 -22.62 14.86 10.44
C ILE A 561 -21.39 14.08 10.87
N ALA A 562 -21.55 13.07 11.70
CA ALA A 562 -20.43 12.30 12.25
C ALA A 562 -20.75 10.80 12.31
N ASN A 563 -19.70 9.97 12.33
CA ASN A 563 -19.79 8.53 12.51
C ASN A 563 -19.06 8.03 13.76
N ASP A 564 -19.26 6.76 14.08
CA ASP A 564 -18.67 6.07 15.23
C ASP A 564 -18.21 4.64 14.84
N GLU A 565 -16.95 4.52 14.44
CA GLU A 565 -16.39 3.37 13.72
C GLU A 565 -16.47 2.03 14.47
N LEU A 566 -16.64 2.03 15.80
CA LEU A 566 -16.64 0.77 16.57
C LEU A 566 -18.00 0.45 17.17
N ASP A 567 -19.04 1.24 16.93
CA ASP A 567 -20.30 1.07 17.64
C ASP A 567 -21.12 -0.13 17.14
N GLU A 568 -21.01 -0.49 15.86
CA GLU A 568 -21.63 -1.71 15.32
C GLU A 568 -20.91 -2.97 15.80
N ALA A 569 -19.59 -2.88 16.03
CA ALA A 569 -18.79 -3.97 16.56
C ALA A 569 -18.97 -4.17 18.06
N ASN A 570 -19.02 -3.08 18.83
CA ASN A 570 -19.09 -3.10 20.29
C ASN A 570 -20.53 -3.26 20.82
N PHE A 571 -21.53 -2.81 20.06
CA PHE A 571 -22.94 -2.86 20.44
C PHE A 571 -23.78 -3.60 19.39
N ARG A 572 -23.27 -4.73 18.89
CA ARG A 572 -23.88 -5.56 17.84
C ARG A 572 -25.39 -5.77 18.00
N ASP A 573 -25.91 -5.99 19.20
CA ASP A 573 -27.33 -6.28 19.41
C ASP A 573 -28.22 -5.03 19.51
N SER A 574 -27.62 -3.84 19.62
CA SER A 574 -28.32 -2.57 19.83
C SER A 574 -28.74 -1.90 18.52
N PHE A 575 -28.02 -2.15 17.42
CA PHE A 575 -28.21 -1.44 16.15
C PHE A 575 -28.70 -2.37 15.04
N ARG A 576 -29.59 -1.83 14.20
CA ARG A 576 -30.18 -2.54 13.05
C ARG A 576 -29.31 -2.46 11.78
N GLY A 577 -28.37 -1.52 11.74
CA GLY A 577 -27.36 -1.32 10.71
C GLY A 577 -26.42 -0.18 11.12
N SER A 578 -25.55 0.26 10.22
CA SER A 578 -24.51 1.27 10.52
C SER A 578 -25.10 2.62 10.91
N ARG A 579 -24.51 3.29 11.91
CA ARG A 579 -25.12 4.46 12.55
C ARG A 579 -24.42 5.79 12.22
N THR A 580 -25.14 6.70 11.59
CA THR A 580 -24.66 8.08 11.35
C THR A 580 -25.39 9.09 12.23
N LEU A 581 -24.64 10.00 12.85
CA LEU A 581 -25.12 11.01 13.80
C LEU A 581 -25.27 12.38 13.13
N PHE A 582 -26.38 13.06 13.39
CA PHE A 582 -26.64 14.41 12.87
C PHE A 582 -26.79 15.40 14.02
N TRP A 583 -25.88 16.37 14.10
CA TRP A 583 -25.86 17.40 15.14
C TRP A 583 -26.37 18.74 14.62
N ASP A 584 -27.26 19.40 15.35
CA ASP A 584 -27.64 20.80 15.14
C ASP A 584 -26.72 21.69 15.99
N LEU A 585 -25.92 22.51 15.30
CA LEU A 585 -24.99 23.49 15.87
C LEU A 585 -25.57 24.89 15.79
N ASN A 586 -26.89 25.02 15.97
CA ASN A 586 -27.55 26.32 16.08
C ASN A 586 -26.96 27.19 17.21
N ASP A 587 -26.48 26.55 18.27
CA ASP A 587 -25.70 27.11 19.36
C ASP A 587 -24.48 26.21 19.53
N LEU A 588 -23.27 26.73 19.30
CA LEU A 588 -22.04 25.93 19.41
C LEU A 588 -21.67 25.63 20.87
N ASP A 589 -22.17 26.41 21.82
CA ASP A 589 -21.97 26.18 23.25
C ASP A 589 -22.86 25.04 23.78
N ASP A 590 -23.99 24.76 23.11
CA ASP A 590 -24.96 23.70 23.47
C ASP A 590 -25.42 22.90 22.22
N PRO A 591 -24.53 22.11 21.61
CA PRO A 591 -24.84 21.32 20.43
C PRO A 591 -25.84 20.19 20.73
N ILE A 592 -26.81 19.99 19.83
CA ILE A 592 -27.90 19.02 20.03
C ILE A 592 -27.79 17.89 19.02
N LEU A 593 -27.84 16.63 19.49
CA LEU A 593 -28.03 15.48 18.60
C LEU A 593 -29.47 15.52 18.06
N LEU A 594 -29.63 15.88 16.79
CA LEU A 594 -30.92 16.12 16.14
C LEU A 594 -31.61 14.81 15.76
N THR A 595 -30.89 13.95 15.05
CA THR A 595 -31.40 12.67 14.55
C THR A 595 -30.25 11.69 14.31
N GLU A 596 -30.60 10.45 14.03
CA GLU A 596 -29.70 9.35 13.75
C GLU A 596 -30.20 8.60 12.52
N TYR A 597 -29.30 8.28 11.60
CA TYR A 597 -29.57 7.41 10.47
C TYR A 597 -29.02 6.01 10.76
N PHE A 598 -29.79 4.99 10.38
CA PHE A 598 -29.34 3.61 10.42
C PHE A 598 -29.39 3.02 9.02
N SER A 599 -28.22 2.64 8.50
CA SER A 599 -28.08 1.97 7.20
C SER A 599 -28.91 0.67 7.15
N PRO A 600 -29.42 0.27 5.97
CA PRO A 600 -29.99 -1.06 5.80
C PRO A 600 -28.94 -2.17 5.97
N GLU A 601 -27.67 -1.87 5.69
CA GLU A 601 -26.57 -2.81 5.90
C GLU A 601 -25.97 -2.68 7.30
N LYS A 602 -25.50 -3.82 7.80
CA LYS A 602 -24.87 -3.93 9.11
C LYS A 602 -23.37 -4.14 8.95
N THR A 603 -22.71 -3.08 8.51
CA THR A 603 -21.25 -3.00 8.44
C THR A 603 -20.75 -1.90 9.35
N ILE A 604 -19.43 -1.71 9.41
CA ILE A 604 -18.85 -0.56 10.12
C ILE A 604 -18.80 0.62 9.17
N ASP A 605 -19.26 1.79 9.62
CA ASP A 605 -19.02 3.05 8.92
C ASP A 605 -17.65 3.62 9.30
N HIS A 606 -17.00 4.34 8.39
CA HIS A 606 -15.60 4.74 8.60
C HIS A 606 -15.34 6.19 8.27
N ASN A 607 -15.42 6.58 7.00
CA ASN A 607 -15.19 7.98 6.59
C ASN A 607 -16.44 8.58 5.94
N LEU A 608 -16.59 9.89 6.05
CA LEU A 608 -17.68 10.62 5.43
C LEU A 608 -17.30 12.02 4.97
N TYR A 609 -17.94 12.44 3.88
CA TYR A 609 -17.79 13.78 3.31
C TYR A 609 -19.14 14.35 2.90
N VAL A 610 -19.32 15.67 3.06
CA VAL A 610 -20.53 16.37 2.60
C VAL A 610 -20.20 17.19 1.35
N ARG A 611 -21.04 17.07 0.32
CA ARG A 611 -21.02 17.96 -0.85
C ARG A 611 -22.44 18.36 -1.23
N GLY A 612 -22.77 19.63 -1.08
CA GLY A 612 -24.12 20.12 -1.31
C GLY A 612 -25.13 19.48 -0.33
N ASN A 613 -26.14 18.80 -0.88
CA ASN A 613 -27.17 18.10 -0.09
C ASN A 613 -26.87 16.61 0.09
N TYR A 614 -25.63 16.15 -0.18
CA TYR A 614 -25.31 14.73 -0.12
C TYR A 614 -24.21 14.44 0.89
N VAL A 615 -24.37 13.35 1.63
CA VAL A 615 -23.34 12.75 2.48
C VAL A 615 -22.84 11.49 1.80
N TYR A 616 -21.53 11.42 1.56
CA TYR A 616 -20.84 10.28 0.98
C TYR A 616 -20.19 9.51 2.11
N LEU A 617 -20.71 8.32 2.41
CA LEU A 617 -20.25 7.43 3.47
C LEU A 617 -19.39 6.32 2.86
N SER A 618 -18.17 6.17 3.34
CA SER A 618 -17.30 5.05 3.03
C SER A 618 -17.36 4.05 4.18
N ASN A 619 -17.86 2.85 3.87
CA ASN A 619 -18.07 1.80 4.85
C ASN A 619 -17.20 0.58 4.51
N TYR A 620 -16.67 -0.07 5.55
CA TYR A 620 -16.05 -1.37 5.39
C TYR A 620 -17.09 -2.38 4.92
N GLU A 621 -16.67 -3.31 4.07
CA GLU A 621 -17.45 -4.44 3.54
C GLU A 621 -18.75 -4.08 2.78
N SER A 622 -19.22 -2.82 2.75
CA SER A 622 -20.41 -2.42 1.99
C SER A 622 -20.22 -1.20 1.09
N GLY A 623 -18.97 -0.74 0.96
CA GLY A 623 -18.55 0.24 -0.03
C GLY A 623 -19.05 1.66 0.22
N LEU A 624 -19.33 2.37 -0.87
CA LEU A 624 -19.81 3.74 -0.87
C LEU A 624 -21.33 3.80 -0.73
N ARG A 625 -21.83 4.62 0.20
CA ARG A 625 -23.25 4.95 0.33
C ARG A 625 -23.47 6.45 0.26
N ILE A 626 -24.58 6.87 -0.33
CA ILE A 626 -24.90 8.29 -0.51
C ILE A 626 -26.26 8.59 0.09
N LEU A 627 -26.27 9.49 1.09
CA LEU A 627 -27.49 10.01 1.70
C LEU A 627 -27.83 11.37 1.10
N ASP A 628 -29.12 11.59 0.80
CA ASP A 628 -29.70 12.93 0.59
C ASP A 628 -30.11 13.51 1.96
N ILE A 629 -29.64 14.72 2.22
CA ILE A 629 -29.83 15.47 3.46
C ILE A 629 -30.51 16.82 3.21
N GLU A 630 -31.28 16.97 2.12
CA GLU A 630 -32.13 18.15 1.92
C GLU A 630 -33.03 18.42 3.15
N ASP A 631 -33.56 17.36 3.75
CA ASP A 631 -34.12 17.37 5.11
C ASP A 631 -33.19 16.63 6.06
N VAL A 632 -32.30 17.36 6.73
CA VAL A 632 -31.32 16.81 7.70
C VAL A 632 -31.99 16.04 8.85
N SER A 633 -33.27 16.33 9.16
CA SER A 633 -33.99 15.60 10.22
C SER A 633 -34.48 14.21 9.77
N ASN A 634 -34.52 13.97 8.45
CA ASN A 634 -34.95 12.73 7.83
C ASN A 634 -34.05 12.40 6.63
N PRO A 635 -32.77 12.03 6.86
CA PRO A 635 -31.84 11.65 5.81
C PRO A 635 -32.29 10.37 5.10
N VAL A 636 -32.05 10.29 3.78
CA VAL A 636 -32.48 9.15 2.95
C VAL A 636 -31.33 8.65 2.08
N GLU A 637 -31.04 7.34 2.10
CA GLU A 637 -30.10 6.74 1.14
C GLU A 637 -30.70 6.75 -0.27
N VAL A 638 -29.96 7.37 -1.21
CA VAL A 638 -30.41 7.56 -2.60
C VAL A 638 -29.56 6.80 -3.62
N ALA A 639 -28.37 6.36 -3.23
CA ALA A 639 -27.46 5.61 -4.08
C ALA A 639 -26.41 4.85 -3.26
N TYR A 640 -25.90 3.74 -3.80
CA TYR A 640 -24.78 3.00 -3.22
C TYR A 640 -23.97 2.26 -4.29
N PHE A 641 -22.73 1.93 -3.96
CA PHE A 641 -21.86 1.06 -4.75
C PHE A 641 -21.00 0.23 -3.78
N ASP A 642 -21.28 -1.06 -3.72
CA ASP A 642 -20.56 -2.01 -2.87
C ASP A 642 -19.21 -2.35 -3.51
N THR A 643 -18.11 -1.98 -2.86
CA THR A 643 -16.76 -2.24 -3.34
C THR A 643 -16.22 -3.60 -2.90
N ASP A 644 -16.93 -4.32 -2.03
CA ASP A 644 -16.59 -5.68 -1.58
C ASP A 644 -17.71 -6.69 -1.93
N PRO A 645 -17.64 -7.37 -3.08
CA PRO A 645 -18.68 -8.30 -3.50
C PRO A 645 -18.67 -9.62 -2.71
N VAL A 646 -17.76 -9.81 -1.75
CA VAL A 646 -17.57 -11.08 -1.04
C VAL A 646 -18.45 -11.19 0.21
N SER A 647 -18.56 -10.10 0.97
CA SER A 647 -19.08 -10.14 2.33
C SER A 647 -19.61 -8.77 2.73
N ASN A 648 -20.61 -8.78 3.61
CA ASN A 648 -21.24 -7.59 4.20
C ASN A 648 -21.29 -7.74 5.73
N ARG A 649 -20.18 -8.21 6.32
CA ARG A 649 -20.10 -8.51 7.76
C ARG A 649 -19.54 -7.31 8.54
N VAL A 650 -19.78 -7.31 9.85
CA VAL A 650 -19.14 -6.35 10.76
C VAL A 650 -17.66 -6.73 10.97
N ALA A 651 -16.79 -6.25 10.08
CA ALA A 651 -15.33 -6.40 10.10
C ALA A 651 -14.62 -5.16 9.51
N PHE A 652 -13.33 -5.00 9.82
CA PHE A 652 -12.46 -3.87 9.41
C PHE A 652 -11.50 -4.26 8.27
N GLU A 653 -11.67 -5.45 7.71
CA GLU A 653 -10.63 -6.07 6.88
C GLU A 653 -10.69 -5.59 5.43
N TYR A 654 -11.90 -5.26 4.94
CA TYR A 654 -12.19 -5.09 3.51
C TYR A 654 -13.18 -3.94 3.24
N GLY A 655 -13.34 -3.56 1.97
CA GLY A 655 -14.26 -2.53 1.52
C GLY A 655 -13.67 -1.11 1.53
N ALA A 656 -14.56 -0.12 1.46
CA ALA A 656 -14.17 1.27 1.22
C ALA A 656 -13.54 1.91 2.46
N TRP A 657 -12.28 2.34 2.32
CA TRP A 657 -11.59 3.12 3.34
C TRP A 657 -12.08 4.57 3.34
N SER A 658 -12.12 5.21 2.17
CA SER A 658 -12.43 6.63 2.02
C SER A 658 -12.89 6.95 0.59
N SER A 659 -13.44 8.14 0.39
CA SER A 659 -13.94 8.61 -0.90
C SER A 659 -13.67 10.10 -1.11
N TYR A 660 -13.49 10.53 -2.36
CA TYR A 660 -13.32 11.93 -2.71
C TYR A 660 -14.39 12.34 -3.74
N PRO A 661 -15.45 13.06 -3.30
CA PRO A 661 -16.56 13.41 -4.16
C PRO A 661 -16.44 14.82 -4.78
N TYR A 662 -15.30 15.51 -4.71
CA TYR A 662 -15.23 16.96 -5.01
C TYR A 662 -14.79 17.34 -6.43
N PHE A 663 -14.53 16.36 -7.30
CA PHE A 663 -14.17 16.64 -8.70
C PHE A 663 -15.25 17.41 -9.45
N LYS A 664 -14.82 18.29 -10.36
CA LYS A 664 -15.73 19.12 -11.17
C LYS A 664 -16.42 18.31 -12.25
N SER A 665 -15.78 17.23 -12.71
CA SER A 665 -16.39 16.24 -13.61
C SER A 665 -17.62 15.56 -13.00
N GLY A 666 -17.76 15.58 -11.67
CA GLY A 666 -18.85 14.93 -10.95
C GLY A 666 -18.60 13.44 -10.69
N ILE A 667 -17.40 12.92 -11.01
CA ILE A 667 -16.99 11.59 -10.58
C ILE A 667 -16.72 11.57 -9.08
N VAL A 668 -16.84 10.39 -8.49
CA VAL A 668 -16.44 10.10 -7.12
C VAL A 668 -15.37 9.02 -7.19
N VAL A 669 -14.21 9.28 -6.61
CA VAL A 669 -13.17 8.25 -6.48
C VAL A 669 -13.23 7.62 -5.10
N VAL A 670 -13.08 6.31 -5.01
CA VAL A 670 -13.15 5.54 -3.76
C VAL A 670 -11.93 4.65 -3.66
N SER A 671 -11.26 4.67 -2.50
CA SER A 671 -10.21 3.70 -2.18
C SER A 671 -10.84 2.57 -1.37
N SER A 672 -10.69 1.34 -1.87
CA SER A 672 -11.13 0.11 -1.22
C SER A 672 -9.92 -0.73 -0.86
N MET A 673 -9.81 -1.14 0.41
CA MET A 673 -8.57 -1.64 1.01
C MET A 673 -7.88 -2.74 0.21
N GLU A 674 -8.65 -3.73 -0.25
CA GLU A 674 -8.14 -4.84 -1.08
C GLU A 674 -8.37 -4.63 -2.57
N GLN A 675 -9.49 -4.03 -2.95
CA GLN A 675 -9.86 -3.95 -4.35
C GLN A 675 -9.10 -2.83 -5.07
N GLY A 676 -8.65 -1.78 -4.39
CA GLY A 676 -7.92 -0.66 -4.99
C GLY A 676 -8.81 0.55 -5.28
N LEU A 677 -8.57 1.22 -6.41
CA LEU A 677 -9.22 2.47 -6.77
C LEU A 677 -10.46 2.24 -7.61
N PHE A 678 -11.60 2.78 -7.21
CA PHE A 678 -12.81 2.88 -8.01
C PHE A 678 -13.02 4.31 -8.49
N VAL A 679 -13.40 4.46 -9.75
CA VAL A 679 -13.88 5.72 -10.32
C VAL A 679 -15.36 5.53 -10.67
N LEU A 680 -16.22 6.24 -9.95
CA LEU A 680 -17.65 6.03 -9.94
C LEU A 680 -18.39 7.27 -10.43
N GLN A 681 -19.57 7.05 -11.03
CA GLN A 681 -20.45 8.13 -11.48
C GLN A 681 -21.86 7.93 -10.93
N PRO A 682 -22.26 8.72 -9.91
CA PRO A 682 -23.67 8.79 -9.52
C PRO A 682 -24.53 9.29 -10.68
N THR A 683 -25.66 8.64 -10.95
CA THR A 683 -26.50 8.85 -12.15
C THR A 683 -27.75 9.69 -11.90
N THR A 684 -28.21 9.74 -10.66
CA THR A 684 -29.46 10.42 -10.25
C THR A 684 -29.23 11.65 -9.38
N LEU A 685 -27.99 11.93 -9.00
CA LEU A 685 -27.69 13.07 -8.15
C LEU A 685 -27.79 14.35 -8.99
N SER A 686 -28.79 15.18 -8.69
CA SER A 686 -28.73 16.59 -9.05
C SER A 686 -27.70 17.23 -8.14
N VAL A 687 -26.43 17.13 -8.51
CA VAL A 687 -25.42 18.05 -8.01
C VAL A 687 -25.73 19.39 -8.66
N THR A 688 -26.76 20.08 -8.18
CA THR A 688 -26.75 21.52 -8.24
C THR A 688 -25.57 21.91 -7.37
N ALA A 689 -24.38 21.96 -7.98
CA ALA A 689 -23.29 22.73 -7.44
C ALA A 689 -23.91 24.10 -7.16
N ARG A 690 -24.14 24.41 -5.89
CA ARG A 690 -24.32 25.79 -5.48
C ARG A 690 -22.94 26.42 -5.66
N GLU A 691 -22.56 26.69 -6.92
CA GLU A 691 -21.56 27.69 -7.25
C GLU A 691 -22.04 28.99 -6.59
N GLN A 692 -21.64 29.20 -5.33
CA GLN A 692 -22.01 30.35 -4.51
C GLN A 692 -23.40 30.89 -4.85
N ASP A 693 -24.43 30.03 -4.74
CA ASP A 693 -25.79 30.50 -4.92
C ASP A 693 -26.04 31.42 -3.73
N VAL A 694 -25.97 32.71 -4.03
CA VAL A 694 -26.06 33.79 -3.06
C VAL A 694 -27.41 33.60 -2.37
N ARG A 695 -27.44 32.96 -1.18
CA ARG A 695 -28.69 32.75 -0.43
C ARG A 695 -29.33 34.12 -0.29
N VAL A 696 -30.40 34.38 -1.02
CA VAL A 696 -31.12 35.65 -0.93
C VAL A 696 -32.10 35.52 0.23
N PRO A 697 -31.91 36.25 1.33
CA PRO A 697 -32.79 36.19 2.49
C PRO A 697 -34.17 36.76 2.14
N GLU A 698 -35.25 36.31 2.79
CA GLU A 698 -36.60 36.88 2.56
C GLU A 698 -36.78 38.28 3.19
N ALA A 699 -35.91 38.64 4.14
CA ALA A 699 -35.96 39.91 4.86
C ALA A 699 -34.56 40.49 5.08
N PHE A 700 -34.49 41.81 5.26
CA PHE A 700 -33.24 42.49 5.65
C PHE A 700 -32.87 42.16 7.10
N ALA A 701 -31.60 41.82 7.33
CA ALA A 701 -31.05 41.69 8.68
C ALA A 701 -29.70 42.42 8.78
N LEU A 702 -29.53 43.24 9.83
CA LEU A 702 -28.23 43.80 10.19
C LEU A 702 -27.57 42.85 11.19
N ARG A 703 -26.52 42.15 10.75
CA ARG A 703 -25.80 41.15 11.57
C ARG A 703 -24.84 41.79 12.56
N GLY A 704 -24.38 43.01 12.27
CA GLY A 704 -23.52 43.79 13.16
C GLY A 704 -22.27 44.24 12.43
N ASN A 705 -21.18 44.42 13.18
CA ASN A 705 -19.91 44.79 12.60
C ASN A 705 -18.74 44.04 13.24
N TYR A 706 -17.74 43.67 12.43
CA TYR A 706 -16.56 42.93 12.86
C TYR A 706 -15.28 43.44 12.16
N PRO A 707 -14.15 43.58 12.87
CA PRO A 707 -14.01 43.41 14.32
C PRO A 707 -14.77 44.49 15.10
N ASN A 708 -15.06 44.24 16.38
CA ASN A 708 -15.68 45.19 17.32
C ASN A 708 -15.34 44.79 18.78
N PRO A 709 -14.41 45.47 19.48
CA PRO A 709 -13.77 46.73 19.12
C PRO A 709 -12.84 46.63 17.90
N PHE A 710 -12.55 47.76 17.24
CA PHE A 710 -11.74 47.78 16.02
C PHE A 710 -10.76 48.95 15.95
N ASN A 711 -9.74 48.82 15.08
CA ASN A 711 -8.75 49.86 14.78
C ASN A 711 -8.14 49.66 13.37
N PRO A 712 -8.18 50.62 12.44
CA PRO A 712 -9.06 51.81 12.37
C PRO A 712 -10.37 51.55 11.60
N SER A 713 -10.57 50.32 11.09
CA SER A 713 -11.70 49.95 10.24
C SER A 713 -12.46 48.72 10.74
N THR A 714 -13.75 48.65 10.42
CA THR A 714 -14.64 47.52 10.74
C THR A 714 -15.49 47.20 9.52
N ARG A 715 -15.94 45.95 9.38
CA ARG A 715 -16.89 45.52 8.34
C ARG A 715 -18.28 45.52 8.92
N ILE A 716 -19.23 46.17 8.29
CA ILE A 716 -20.65 46.02 8.62
C ILE A 716 -21.19 44.85 7.82
N LEU A 717 -21.76 43.86 8.51
CA LEU A 717 -22.34 42.66 7.95
C LEU A 717 -23.86 42.81 7.88
N LEU A 718 -24.42 42.58 6.70
CA LEU A 718 -25.85 42.74 6.43
C LEU A 718 -26.34 41.71 5.41
N ASP A 719 -27.61 41.36 5.56
CA ASP A 719 -28.36 40.47 4.70
C ASP A 719 -29.34 41.31 3.88
N LEU A 720 -29.31 41.15 2.55
CA LEU A 720 -30.13 41.91 1.63
C LEU A 720 -31.08 41.01 0.82
N PRO A 721 -32.41 41.17 0.96
CA PRO A 721 -33.36 40.43 0.13
C PRO A 721 -33.36 40.88 -1.33
N GLU A 722 -32.85 42.08 -1.63
CA GLU A 722 -32.70 42.61 -2.98
C GLU A 722 -31.50 43.58 -3.04
N SER A 723 -30.87 43.70 -4.21
CA SER A 723 -29.72 44.58 -4.41
C SER A 723 -30.11 46.04 -4.14
N ALA A 724 -29.34 46.73 -3.30
CA ALA A 724 -29.71 48.02 -2.76
C ALA A 724 -28.52 48.97 -2.64
N LYS A 725 -28.77 50.26 -2.79
CA LYS A 725 -27.77 51.30 -2.47
C LYS A 725 -27.68 51.46 -0.96
N VAL A 726 -26.51 51.21 -0.40
CA VAL A 726 -26.27 51.24 1.04
C VAL A 726 -25.57 52.53 1.46
N THR A 727 -26.11 53.18 2.48
CA THR A 727 -25.51 54.36 3.15
C THR A 727 -25.43 54.07 4.65
N ILE A 728 -24.34 54.48 5.29
CA ILE A 728 -24.12 54.28 6.72
C ILE A 728 -23.92 55.65 7.37
N ASP A 729 -24.79 55.99 8.30
CA ASP A 729 -24.66 57.17 9.15
C ASP A 729 -24.10 56.77 10.52
N VAL A 730 -22.99 57.36 10.92
CA VAL A 730 -22.39 57.17 12.25
C VAL A 730 -22.75 58.35 13.14
N VAL A 731 -23.21 58.06 14.35
CA VAL A 731 -23.56 59.04 15.38
C VAL A 731 -22.78 58.79 16.67
N ASP A 732 -22.45 59.86 17.39
CA ASP A 732 -21.90 59.76 18.74
C ASP A 732 -23.00 59.39 19.78
N LEU A 733 -22.60 59.15 21.03
CA LEU A 733 -23.55 58.82 22.12
C LEU A 733 -24.51 59.97 22.47
N LEU A 734 -24.28 61.18 21.97
CA LEU A 734 -25.20 62.33 22.10
C LEU A 734 -26.17 62.43 20.91
N GLY A 735 -26.14 61.45 19.99
CA GLY A 735 -26.98 61.40 18.80
C GLY A 735 -26.56 62.35 17.69
N ARG A 736 -25.37 62.96 17.77
CA ARG A 736 -24.85 63.86 16.73
C ARG A 736 -24.20 63.03 15.64
N LYS A 737 -24.58 63.26 14.40
CA LYS A 737 -23.96 62.62 13.22
C LYS A 737 -22.53 63.09 13.04
N VAL A 738 -21.58 62.16 13.01
CA VAL A 738 -20.14 62.43 12.94
C VAL A 738 -19.48 61.94 11.64
N LEU A 739 -20.08 60.97 10.96
CA LEU A 739 -19.59 60.45 9.68
C LEU A 739 -20.75 59.89 8.85
N THR A 740 -20.72 60.06 7.54
CA THR A 740 -21.60 59.35 6.60
C THR A 740 -20.73 58.66 5.57
N LEU A 741 -20.94 57.36 5.37
CA LEU A 741 -20.29 56.56 4.35
C LEU A 741 -21.30 56.15 3.28
N ASN A 742 -20.96 56.42 2.02
CA ASN A 742 -21.69 55.90 0.87
C ASN A 742 -21.00 54.62 0.40
N ALA A 743 -21.65 53.48 0.60
CA ALA A 743 -21.11 52.16 0.29
C ALA A 743 -21.36 51.71 -1.16
N GLY A 744 -22.10 52.49 -1.93
CA GLY A 744 -22.50 52.12 -3.29
C GLY A 744 -23.63 51.10 -3.31
N THR A 745 -23.79 50.42 -4.44
CA THR A 745 -24.77 49.33 -4.58
C THR A 745 -24.16 48.06 -4.01
N VAL A 746 -24.88 47.43 -3.09
CA VAL A 746 -24.57 46.11 -2.54
C VAL A 746 -25.57 45.13 -3.12
N GLU A 747 -25.07 44.03 -3.69
CA GLU A 747 -25.92 43.00 -4.29
C GLU A 747 -26.78 42.27 -3.24
N ALA A 748 -27.92 41.72 -3.66
CA ALA A 748 -28.75 40.84 -2.84
C ALA A 748 -27.94 39.66 -2.31
N GLY A 749 -28.29 39.13 -1.14
CA GLY A 749 -27.68 37.96 -0.53
C GLY A 749 -27.43 38.08 0.96
N THR A 750 -27.11 36.95 1.59
CA THR A 750 -26.64 36.89 2.97
C THR A 750 -25.19 37.36 3.09
N ASN A 751 -24.83 37.87 4.27
CA ASN A 751 -23.46 38.14 4.69
C ASN A 751 -22.70 39.14 3.80
N LYS A 752 -23.41 40.11 3.21
CA LYS A 752 -22.78 41.20 2.47
C LYS A 752 -22.01 42.09 3.41
N THR A 753 -20.81 42.49 2.99
CA THR A 753 -19.93 43.30 3.82
C THR A 753 -19.77 44.69 3.23
N VAL A 754 -19.83 45.68 4.11
CA VAL A 754 -19.52 47.07 3.80
C VAL A 754 -18.38 47.53 4.70
N MET A 755 -17.26 47.89 4.09
CA MET A 755 -16.10 48.41 4.82
C MET A 755 -16.40 49.81 5.37
N LEU A 756 -16.23 49.99 6.67
CA LEU A 756 -16.27 51.29 7.32
C LEU A 756 -14.87 51.68 7.81
N ASP A 757 -14.25 52.63 7.11
CA ASP A 757 -13.03 53.30 7.55
C ASP A 757 -13.38 54.49 8.45
N THR A 758 -12.91 54.45 9.69
CA THR A 758 -13.13 55.50 10.69
C THR A 758 -11.86 56.25 11.06
N GLY A 759 -10.85 56.27 10.19
CA GLY A 759 -9.56 56.94 10.44
C GLY A 759 -9.67 58.39 10.93
N ARG A 760 -10.81 59.07 10.71
CA ARG A 760 -11.09 60.44 11.20
C ARG A 760 -11.84 60.54 12.54
N LEU A 761 -12.35 59.43 13.09
CA LEU A 761 -13.04 59.39 14.38
C LEU A 761 -12.05 59.22 15.54
N ALA A 762 -12.37 59.73 16.72
CA ALA A 762 -11.58 59.49 17.94
C ALA A 762 -11.97 58.15 18.59
N SER A 763 -11.10 57.56 19.41
CA SER A 763 -11.45 56.36 20.20
C SER A 763 -12.73 56.60 21.00
N GLY A 764 -13.65 55.65 21.01
CA GLY A 764 -14.95 55.80 21.65
C GLY A 764 -16.01 54.83 21.16
N THR A 765 -17.17 54.85 21.82
CA THR A 765 -18.35 54.11 21.37
C THR A 765 -19.20 54.99 20.46
N TYR A 766 -19.62 54.44 19.32
CA TYR A 766 -20.51 55.07 18.36
C TYR A 766 -21.70 54.16 18.06
N LEU A 767 -22.81 54.77 17.63
CA LEU A 767 -23.89 54.04 16.98
C LEU A 767 -23.81 54.30 15.49
N TYR A 768 -24.25 53.34 14.69
CA TYR A 768 -24.40 53.54 13.25
C TYR A 768 -25.77 53.08 12.79
N GLN A 769 -26.28 53.74 11.75
CA GLN A 769 -27.51 53.39 11.08
C GLN A 769 -27.19 53.05 9.63
N VAL A 770 -27.50 51.82 9.24
CA VAL A 770 -27.46 51.34 7.86
C VAL A 770 -28.79 51.65 7.21
N ILE A 771 -28.75 52.27 6.03
CA ILE A 771 -29.91 52.57 5.20
C ILE A 771 -29.66 51.95 3.83
N ALA A 772 -30.41 50.91 3.48
CA ALA A 772 -30.35 50.25 2.18
C ALA A 772 -31.60 50.60 1.36
N ARG A 773 -31.43 51.17 0.18
CA ARG A 773 -32.52 51.57 -0.73
C ARG A 773 -32.47 50.76 -2.01
N SER A 774 -33.49 49.95 -2.24
CA SER A 774 -33.70 49.25 -3.52
C SER A 774 -34.67 50.06 -4.40
N ALA A 775 -35.08 49.48 -5.54
CA ALA A 775 -36.12 50.08 -6.38
C ALA A 775 -37.51 50.07 -5.73
N SER A 776 -37.75 49.10 -4.84
CA SER A 776 -39.08 48.75 -4.30
C SER A 776 -39.24 49.08 -2.81
N ASN A 777 -38.15 49.03 -2.03
CA ASN A 777 -38.17 49.09 -0.58
C ASN A 777 -37.03 49.93 0.00
N MET A 778 -37.17 50.26 1.29
CA MET A 778 -36.11 50.84 2.09
C MET A 778 -35.96 50.03 3.37
N TYR A 779 -34.75 49.56 3.62
CA TYR A 779 -34.39 48.82 4.83
C TYR A 779 -33.51 49.67 5.73
N THR A 780 -33.74 49.59 7.03
CA THR A 780 -32.94 50.31 8.03
C THR A 780 -32.56 49.39 9.18
N GLY A 781 -31.29 49.42 9.57
CA GLY A 781 -30.80 48.73 10.76
C GLY A 781 -29.87 49.62 11.56
N THR A 782 -29.84 49.47 12.87
CA THR A 782 -28.93 50.22 13.76
C THR A 782 -28.02 49.27 14.52
N GLY A 783 -26.73 49.58 14.58
CA GLY A 783 -25.75 48.80 15.34
C GLY A 783 -24.88 49.70 16.22
N ARG A 784 -24.11 49.06 17.10
CA ARG A 784 -23.15 49.71 17.99
C ARG A 784 -21.74 49.28 17.63
N MET A 785 -20.80 50.22 17.59
CA MET A 785 -19.39 49.94 17.34
C MET A 785 -18.48 50.65 18.34
N VAL A 786 -17.32 50.07 18.61
CA VAL A 786 -16.31 50.59 19.54
C VAL A 786 -14.98 50.74 18.81
N LEU A 787 -14.52 51.98 18.62
CA LEU A 787 -13.23 52.31 18.02
C LEU A 787 -12.18 52.47 19.11
N VAL A 788 -11.04 51.79 18.98
CA VAL A 788 -9.92 51.85 19.92
C VAL A 788 -8.65 52.18 19.14
N LYS A 789 -8.31 53.47 19.01
CA LYS A 789 -7.04 53.92 18.43
C LYS A 789 -5.88 53.84 19.39
#